data_AF-A0A8J6AFH0-F1
#
_entry.id   AF-A0A8J6AFH0-F1
#
_cell.length_a   1.000
_cell.length_b   1.000
_cell.length_c   1.000
_cell.angle_alpha   90.00
_cell.angle_beta   90.00
_cell.angle_gamma   90.00
#
_symmetry.space_group_name_H-M   'P 1'
#
loop_
_entity.id
_entity.type
_entity.pdbx_description
1 polymer ?
#
loop_
_entity_poly.entity_id
_entity_poly.type
_entity_poly.pdbx_seq_one_letter_code
_entity_poly.pdbx_strand_id
1 'polypeptide(L)'
;MCVEKCPVYPTELVFALDQSYDSTEQRFNRMVDFISSIIDRLNIMENNCPVGARVTVTAYDSYAWYLIRWFDYRNKKQLLQQLSQIKHQPPRAAQDIGNAMRFVARNIFKRTHAGPSVRRVAVFFSNRQAASLSSIITATMEFSALDIRPAVITFSERALLDEAFEFDNTGTFQVIPIPPYGGYEPTERLWRCTFCYDKCFPNVCAKEIVLSEDSYMDIAFLLENSQYIANDEYKAIKALVSSMLDNFDISSAPLTSSGDRVALLSYSPWDSSRRRKGKVKTEFDFTAYKNRFLMKNYIQTHLQQLSGEATIGQSLKWTIEDLFPKTPKLRTHKVIFVVSAGENYERRAFLQSIALRAKCQGFVIVVISLGSAHKDHVEELASDPLDHHLIRLGRIHKPDLDYIVKFLKPLVYSIRRGFNQYPPQKLNNECRRMHTGEDYLFTPEPREIALEENSFTGQELSAGRVSPLVLEDSGSDHLVYIPYHVMMPQELMTKYEEVQDSEEIASLTSVYPFTKKSDLSYSVAGDENHGRKEEVGLTYQPGDAALQEYYMDVAFLIDASHRVGNDDFQEVKAFLISVLDYFHIAPDPLTSTLGDRVAVLSYSPPGYMPNAEECPVYLEFDLVTYSSVHQMKHHLQNSLLKLNGDVFTGHALQWTVDNVFVGTPNLRKNKIIFVVSAGETNPLDKEVLRNVSLRAKCEGYSIFVFSFGPTHNEKELEELASYPLDQHLVQLGRIHKPDLNYIIKFIKPFVHLIRRNLIPGVYEIETENSELSDEVGSQEQHFFALGNNYNDSGTTADLIQMLYSLFSSGKLRTKDKEEAHSEEITANDKQRDEKGNPWCSLQSI
;
A
#
# COMPACT_ATOMS: atom_id res chain seq x y z
N MET A 1 -23.35 9.88 30.38
CA MET A 1 -23.52 10.21 28.95
C MET A 1 -22.15 10.59 28.44
N CYS A 2 -21.59 9.84 27.49
CA CYS A 2 -20.34 10.18 26.82
C CYS A 2 -20.49 9.80 25.35
N VAL A 3 -20.65 10.78 24.45
CA VAL A 3 -19.99 10.94 23.14
C VAL A 3 -20.31 12.36 22.68
N GLU A 4 -19.33 13.27 22.61
CA GLU A 4 -19.53 14.57 21.95
C GLU A 4 -19.10 14.56 20.47
N LYS A 5 -18.25 13.61 20.05
CA LYS A 5 -17.84 13.42 18.65
C LYS A 5 -17.77 11.94 18.28
N CYS A 6 -18.47 11.55 17.21
CA CYS A 6 -18.39 10.23 16.59
C CYS A 6 -18.04 10.37 15.10
N PRO A 7 -17.08 9.60 14.55
CA PRO A 7 -16.29 8.56 15.23
C PRO A 7 -15.27 9.14 16.21
N VAL A 8 -14.91 8.35 17.22
CA VAL A 8 -13.92 8.72 18.26
C VAL A 8 -12.49 8.80 17.69
N TYR A 9 -12.23 8.11 16.58
CA TYR A 9 -10.94 8.07 15.89
C TYR A 9 -11.12 8.33 14.39
N PRO A 10 -10.09 8.82 13.67
CA PRO A 10 -10.09 8.83 12.20
C PRO A 10 -10.57 7.50 11.64
N THR A 11 -11.63 7.54 10.84
CA THR A 11 -12.31 6.34 10.34
C THR A 11 -12.45 6.39 8.83
N GLU A 12 -12.00 5.34 8.16
CA GLU A 12 -12.17 5.11 6.74
C GLU A 12 -13.41 4.23 6.55
N LEU A 13 -14.48 4.82 6.05
CA LEU A 13 -15.82 4.25 5.99
C LEU A 13 -16.24 4.02 4.54
N VAL A 14 -16.44 2.75 4.18
CA VAL A 14 -16.94 2.34 2.86
C VAL A 14 -18.39 1.88 2.97
N PHE A 15 -19.26 2.38 2.11
CA PHE A 15 -20.61 1.85 1.89
C PHE A 15 -20.69 1.19 0.52
N ALA A 16 -21.07 -0.08 0.46
CA ALA A 16 -21.24 -0.84 -0.77
C ALA A 16 -22.73 -1.19 -0.99
N LEU A 17 -23.31 -0.55 -2.01
CA LEU A 17 -24.73 -0.64 -2.39
C LEU A 17 -24.96 -1.80 -3.38
N ASP A 18 -25.97 -2.61 -3.14
CA ASP A 18 -26.35 -3.71 -4.03
C ASP A 18 -27.20 -3.19 -5.21
N GLN A 19 -26.68 -3.33 -6.44
CA GLN A 19 -27.36 -3.06 -7.72
C GLN A 19 -27.48 -4.33 -8.59
N SER A 20 -27.56 -5.51 -7.96
CA SER A 20 -27.83 -6.79 -8.65
C SER A 20 -29.31 -6.94 -9.07
N TYR A 21 -29.64 -7.98 -9.85
CA TYR A 21 -30.99 -8.23 -10.39
C TYR A 21 -32.14 -8.18 -9.37
N ASP A 22 -31.89 -8.51 -8.10
CA ASP A 22 -32.89 -8.52 -7.03
C ASP A 22 -33.05 -7.14 -6.33
N SER A 23 -32.33 -6.12 -6.80
CA SER A 23 -32.36 -4.74 -6.31
C SER A 23 -33.38 -3.88 -7.07
N THR A 24 -34.59 -3.79 -6.51
CA THR A 24 -35.62 -2.83 -6.96
C THR A 24 -35.21 -1.39 -6.64
N GLU A 25 -35.60 -0.41 -7.44
CA GLU A 25 -35.40 1.02 -7.19
C GLU A 25 -35.80 1.44 -5.76
N GLN A 26 -36.95 0.97 -5.25
CA GLN A 26 -37.40 1.25 -3.88
C GLN A 26 -36.42 0.75 -2.80
N ARG A 27 -35.82 -0.44 -2.98
CA ARG A 27 -34.80 -0.99 -2.07
C ARG A 27 -33.51 -0.19 -2.17
N PHE A 28 -33.08 0.14 -3.38
CA PHE A 28 -31.87 0.94 -3.60
C PHE A 28 -31.97 2.33 -2.96
N ASN A 29 -33.09 3.03 -3.16
CA ASN A 29 -33.33 4.35 -2.55
C ASN A 29 -33.33 4.24 -1.01
N ARG A 30 -33.95 3.20 -0.42
CA ARG A 30 -33.85 2.92 1.03
C ARG A 30 -32.41 2.73 1.53
N MET A 31 -31.50 2.18 0.71
CA MET A 31 -30.08 2.09 1.09
C MET A 31 -29.42 3.47 1.11
N VAL A 32 -29.69 4.31 0.09
CA VAL A 32 -29.17 5.68 0.02
C VAL A 32 -29.70 6.52 1.19
N ASP A 33 -31.00 6.42 1.51
CA ASP A 33 -31.61 7.06 2.69
C ASP A 33 -30.93 6.64 4.00
N PHE A 34 -30.64 5.33 4.14
CA PHE A 34 -29.96 4.78 5.32
C PHE A 34 -28.52 5.29 5.44
N ILE A 35 -27.77 5.39 4.33
CA ILE A 35 -26.44 6.00 4.31
C ILE A 35 -26.54 7.47 4.75
N SER A 36 -27.45 8.24 4.14
CA SER A 36 -27.68 9.65 4.48
C SER A 36 -27.98 9.85 5.97
N SER A 37 -28.83 9.01 6.56
CA SER A 37 -29.13 9.05 8.01
C SER A 37 -27.91 8.74 8.90
N ILE A 38 -26.93 7.95 8.42
CA ILE A 38 -25.68 7.73 9.16
C ILE A 38 -24.76 8.93 9.00
N ILE A 39 -24.55 9.40 7.77
CA ILE A 39 -23.69 10.56 7.48
C ILE A 39 -24.16 11.80 8.27
N ASP A 40 -25.47 12.02 8.38
CA ASP A 40 -26.04 13.12 9.15
C ASP A 40 -25.69 13.10 10.65
N ARG A 41 -25.44 11.91 11.24
CA ARG A 41 -25.02 11.78 12.65
C ARG A 41 -23.50 11.64 12.83
N LEU A 42 -22.73 11.42 11.77
CA LEU A 42 -21.27 11.34 11.82
C LEU A 42 -20.62 12.73 11.68
N ASN A 43 -19.50 12.90 12.40
CA ASN A 43 -18.49 13.90 12.09
C ASN A 43 -17.72 13.42 10.86
N ILE A 44 -17.89 14.11 9.73
CA ILE A 44 -17.16 13.82 8.49
C ILE A 44 -15.81 14.54 8.55
N MET A 45 -14.79 13.92 7.97
CA MET A 45 -13.46 14.50 7.87
C MET A 45 -13.48 15.68 6.90
N GLU A 46 -12.97 16.82 7.34
CA GLU A 46 -12.84 18.04 6.54
C GLU A 46 -11.33 18.35 6.43
N ASN A 47 -10.89 18.67 5.21
CA ASN A 47 -9.49 19.00 4.86
C ASN A 47 -8.47 17.86 5.15
N ASN A 48 -7.19 18.21 5.31
CA ASN A 48 -6.11 17.29 5.70
C ASN A 48 -6.17 16.83 7.18
N CYS A 49 -7.14 17.28 7.98
CA CYS A 49 -7.23 16.95 9.40
C CYS A 49 -7.63 15.48 9.60
N PRO A 50 -6.81 14.62 10.24
CA PRO A 50 -7.13 13.20 10.42
C PRO A 50 -8.11 12.99 11.59
N VAL A 51 -9.29 13.63 11.52
CA VAL A 51 -10.34 13.62 12.55
C VAL A 51 -11.70 13.42 11.88
N GLY A 52 -12.52 12.49 12.39
CA GLY A 52 -13.82 12.16 11.81
C GLY A 52 -13.79 11.00 10.82
N ALA A 53 -14.84 10.87 10.02
CA ALA A 53 -15.01 9.80 9.03
C ALA A 53 -14.74 10.30 7.61
N ARG A 54 -13.84 9.63 6.90
CA ARG A 54 -13.69 9.75 5.45
C ARG A 54 -14.52 8.66 4.78
N VAL A 55 -15.31 9.03 3.78
CA VAL A 55 -16.38 8.20 3.23
C VAL A 55 -16.09 7.86 1.76
N THR A 56 -16.39 6.63 1.37
CA THR A 56 -16.43 6.20 -0.02
C THR A 56 -17.69 5.36 -0.24
N VAL A 57 -18.39 5.61 -1.33
CA VAL A 57 -19.63 4.92 -1.69
C VAL A 57 -19.40 4.18 -2.99
N THR A 58 -19.67 2.88 -2.99
CA THR A 58 -19.59 2.00 -4.16
C THR A 58 -20.93 1.35 -4.45
N ALA A 59 -21.13 0.94 -5.70
CA ALA A 59 -22.16 -0.03 -6.06
C ALA A 59 -21.51 -1.35 -6.47
N TYR A 60 -22.26 -2.45 -6.35
CA TYR A 60 -21.82 -3.75 -6.79
C TYR A 60 -22.96 -4.65 -7.32
N ASP A 61 -22.60 -5.55 -8.22
CA ASP A 61 -23.37 -6.72 -8.64
C ASP A 61 -22.48 -7.98 -8.58
N SER A 62 -21.95 -8.46 -9.71
CA SER A 62 -20.81 -9.38 -9.77
C SER A 62 -19.47 -8.63 -9.85
N TYR A 63 -19.52 -7.34 -10.19
CA TYR A 63 -18.40 -6.41 -10.18
C TYR A 63 -18.67 -5.29 -9.17
N ALA A 64 -17.65 -4.51 -8.80
CA ALA A 64 -17.82 -3.37 -7.90
C ALA A 64 -17.16 -2.11 -8.49
N TRP A 65 -17.79 -0.96 -8.32
CA TRP A 65 -17.34 0.33 -8.86
C TRP A 65 -17.68 1.50 -7.94
N TYR A 66 -16.99 2.63 -8.12
CA TYR A 66 -17.20 3.83 -7.31
C TYR A 66 -18.43 4.61 -7.75
N LEU A 67 -19.20 5.12 -6.79
CA LEU A 67 -20.23 6.14 -6.96
C LEU A 67 -19.76 7.49 -6.41
N ILE A 68 -19.15 7.48 -5.22
CA ILE A 68 -18.53 8.65 -4.59
C ILE A 68 -17.18 8.20 -4.03
N ARG A 69 -16.08 8.83 -4.46
CA ARG A 69 -14.76 8.69 -3.85
C ARG A 69 -14.57 9.81 -2.84
N TRP A 70 -13.68 9.60 -1.86
CA TRP A 70 -13.43 10.61 -0.83
C TRP A 70 -12.97 11.98 -1.38
N PHE A 71 -12.31 11.98 -2.54
CA PHE A 71 -11.85 13.18 -3.24
C PHE A 71 -12.97 14.02 -3.87
N ASP A 72 -14.14 13.42 -4.12
CA ASP A 72 -15.26 14.01 -4.87
C ASP A 72 -16.08 15.00 -4.00
N TYR A 73 -15.75 15.12 -2.71
CA TYR A 73 -16.33 16.09 -1.79
C TYR A 73 -15.26 16.75 -0.89
N ARG A 74 -15.64 17.81 -0.17
CA ARG A 74 -14.77 18.54 0.79
C ARG A 74 -15.32 18.59 2.21
N ASN A 75 -16.64 18.66 2.33
CA ASN A 75 -17.36 18.79 3.61
C ASN A 75 -18.61 17.91 3.60
N LYS A 76 -19.24 17.80 4.77
CA LYS A 76 -20.45 16.99 4.98
C LYS A 76 -21.64 17.39 4.08
N LYS A 77 -21.84 18.71 3.85
CA LYS A 77 -22.94 19.25 3.03
C LYS A 77 -22.82 18.79 1.58
N GLN A 78 -21.60 18.84 1.02
CA GLN A 78 -21.32 18.37 -0.34
C GLN A 78 -21.47 16.84 -0.47
N LEU A 79 -21.05 16.06 0.54
CA LEU A 79 -21.25 14.60 0.55
C LEU A 79 -22.75 14.23 0.52
N LEU A 80 -23.58 14.89 1.35
CA LEU A 80 -25.03 14.69 1.34
C LEU A 80 -25.68 15.11 0.01
N GLN A 81 -25.20 16.20 -0.61
CA GLN A 81 -25.64 16.61 -1.94
C GLN A 81 -25.29 15.56 -3.00
N GLN A 82 -24.06 15.02 -3.00
CA GLN A 82 -23.65 13.94 -3.92
C GLN A 82 -24.48 12.66 -3.71
N LEU A 83 -24.74 12.27 -2.46
CA LEU A 83 -25.60 11.13 -2.13
C LEU A 83 -27.01 11.28 -2.73
N SER A 84 -27.60 12.48 -2.65
CA SER A 84 -28.94 12.76 -3.20
C SER A 84 -29.02 12.67 -4.74
N GLN A 85 -27.88 12.70 -5.43
CA GLN A 85 -27.79 12.60 -6.89
C GLN A 85 -27.60 11.15 -7.39
N ILE A 86 -27.32 10.20 -6.49
CA ILE A 86 -27.17 8.79 -6.84
C ILE A 86 -28.53 8.23 -7.28
N LYS A 87 -28.58 7.67 -8.49
CA LYS A 87 -29.77 7.01 -9.04
C LYS A 87 -29.57 5.51 -9.15
N HIS A 88 -30.67 4.76 -8.99
CA HIS A 88 -30.71 3.35 -9.36
C HIS A 88 -30.36 3.19 -10.86
N GLN A 89 -29.58 2.16 -11.18
CA GLN A 89 -29.33 1.76 -12.57
C GLN A 89 -29.96 0.39 -12.84
N PRO A 90 -30.36 0.08 -14.08
CA PRO A 90 -30.79 -1.25 -14.45
C PRO A 90 -29.71 -2.28 -14.08
N PRO A 91 -30.06 -3.32 -13.31
CA PRO A 91 -29.09 -4.31 -12.83
C PRO A 91 -28.50 -5.11 -13.98
N ARG A 92 -27.18 -5.36 -13.94
CA ARG A 92 -26.43 -5.95 -15.06
C ARG A 92 -25.99 -7.40 -14.79
N ALA A 93 -25.87 -7.79 -13.53
CA ALA A 93 -25.46 -9.13 -13.14
C ALA A 93 -26.11 -9.63 -11.84
N ALA A 94 -25.81 -10.89 -11.51
CA ALA A 94 -26.18 -11.51 -10.24
C ALA A 94 -25.32 -10.99 -9.08
N GLN A 95 -25.81 -11.13 -7.85
CA GLN A 95 -25.15 -10.63 -6.64
C GLN A 95 -23.92 -11.49 -6.25
N ASP A 96 -22.75 -10.88 -6.06
CA ASP A 96 -21.59 -11.49 -5.43
C ASP A 96 -20.95 -10.57 -4.38
N ILE A 97 -21.54 -10.58 -3.19
CA ILE A 97 -21.02 -9.83 -2.03
C ILE A 97 -19.60 -10.26 -1.63
N GLY A 98 -19.22 -11.52 -1.85
CA GLY A 98 -17.89 -12.02 -1.51
C GLY A 98 -16.81 -11.36 -2.37
N ASN A 99 -17.01 -11.32 -3.68
CA ASN A 99 -16.12 -10.60 -4.59
C ASN A 99 -16.17 -9.07 -4.39
N ALA A 100 -17.33 -8.50 -4.07
CA ALA A 100 -17.43 -7.08 -3.70
C ALA A 100 -16.62 -6.76 -2.42
N MET A 101 -16.67 -7.60 -1.40
CA MET A 101 -15.84 -7.46 -0.20
C MET A 101 -14.35 -7.52 -0.55
N ARG A 102 -13.90 -8.52 -1.31
CA ARG A 102 -12.50 -8.62 -1.77
C ARG A 102 -12.07 -7.38 -2.57
N PHE A 103 -12.94 -6.85 -3.43
CA PHE A 103 -12.65 -5.61 -4.16
C PHE A 103 -12.43 -4.42 -3.21
N VAL A 104 -13.28 -4.27 -2.18
CA VAL A 104 -13.18 -3.21 -1.18
C VAL A 104 -11.86 -3.30 -0.40
N ALA A 105 -11.46 -4.49 0.07
CA ALA A 105 -10.18 -4.71 0.73
C ALA A 105 -8.98 -4.39 -0.17
N ARG A 106 -8.95 -4.97 -1.37
CA ARG A 106 -7.78 -4.96 -2.27
C ARG A 106 -7.58 -3.65 -3.01
N ASN A 107 -8.63 -2.86 -3.23
CA ASN A 107 -8.57 -1.64 -4.04
C ASN A 107 -8.86 -0.36 -3.24
N ILE A 108 -9.90 -0.36 -2.40
CA ILE A 108 -10.32 0.87 -1.69
C ILE A 108 -9.44 1.07 -0.46
N PHE A 109 -9.33 0.07 0.42
CA PHE A 109 -8.54 0.19 1.64
C PHE A 109 -7.02 0.25 1.41
N LYS A 110 -6.53 -0.17 0.22
CA LYS A 110 -5.11 -0.19 -0.14
C LYS A 110 -4.38 1.15 0.00
N ARG A 111 -5.07 2.28 -0.22
CA ARG A 111 -4.53 3.66 -0.11
C ARG A 111 -5.29 4.51 0.92
N THR A 112 -5.80 3.85 1.96
CA THR A 112 -6.41 4.55 3.11
C THR A 112 -5.36 4.94 4.14
N HIS A 113 -5.70 5.85 5.05
CA HIS A 113 -4.85 6.20 6.18
C HIS A 113 -4.36 4.92 6.87
N ALA A 114 -3.03 4.77 6.95
CA ALA A 114 -2.38 3.78 7.81
C ALA A 114 -2.07 4.44 9.16
N GLY A 115 -1.97 3.64 10.21
CA GLY A 115 -1.65 4.12 11.55
C GLY A 115 -2.48 3.42 12.64
N PRO A 116 -1.93 3.23 13.85
CA PRO A 116 -2.53 2.40 14.89
C PRO A 116 -3.88 2.93 15.42
N SER A 117 -4.13 4.23 15.29
CA SER A 117 -5.36 4.88 15.74
C SER A 117 -6.48 4.81 14.70
N VAL A 118 -6.15 4.74 13.40
CA VAL A 118 -7.14 4.71 12.32
C VAL A 118 -8.05 3.50 12.46
N ARG A 119 -9.29 3.63 12.02
CA ARG A 119 -10.29 2.56 11.98
C ARG A 119 -10.77 2.36 10.54
N ARG A 120 -10.88 1.11 10.09
CA ARG A 120 -11.44 0.77 8.78
C ARG A 120 -12.79 0.10 8.98
N VAL A 121 -13.82 0.57 8.29
CA VAL A 121 -15.19 0.11 8.44
C VAL A 121 -15.81 -0.06 7.05
N ALA A 122 -16.37 -1.23 6.78
CA ALA A 122 -16.99 -1.54 5.50
C ALA A 122 -18.42 -2.04 5.70
N VAL A 123 -19.39 -1.31 5.16
CA VAL A 123 -20.82 -1.57 5.30
C VAL A 123 -21.38 -2.00 3.95
N PHE A 124 -21.85 -3.24 3.85
CA PHE A 124 -22.42 -3.79 2.62
C PHE A 124 -23.93 -3.93 2.77
N PHE A 125 -24.69 -3.45 1.80
CA PHE A 125 -26.11 -3.76 1.69
C PHE A 125 -26.28 -5.05 0.88
N SER A 126 -27.25 -5.89 1.25
CA SER A 126 -27.54 -7.16 0.56
C SER A 126 -29.05 -7.37 0.42
N ASN A 127 -29.53 -7.53 -0.81
CA ASN A 127 -30.93 -7.89 -1.07
C ASN A 127 -31.20 -9.39 -0.99
N ARG A 128 -30.19 -10.24 -1.20
CA ARG A 128 -30.30 -11.70 -1.27
C ARG A 128 -29.23 -12.41 -0.42
N GLN A 129 -29.32 -13.75 -0.37
CA GLN A 129 -28.27 -14.63 0.13
C GLN A 129 -27.14 -14.78 -0.90
N ALA A 130 -25.92 -14.76 -0.38
CA ALA A 130 -24.69 -14.69 -1.16
C ALA A 130 -24.44 -15.93 -2.04
N ALA A 131 -23.93 -15.70 -3.25
CA ALA A 131 -23.69 -16.75 -4.24
C ALA A 131 -22.47 -17.67 -3.96
N SER A 132 -21.58 -17.31 -3.02
CA SER A 132 -20.37 -18.10 -2.70
C SER A 132 -19.91 -17.94 -1.25
N LEU A 133 -20.06 -19.01 -0.46
CA LEU A 133 -19.53 -19.09 0.90
C LEU A 133 -18.00 -18.98 0.93
N SER A 134 -17.29 -19.61 -0.03
CA SER A 134 -15.82 -19.52 -0.09
C SER A 134 -15.33 -18.10 -0.35
N SER A 135 -16.02 -17.32 -1.20
CA SER A 135 -15.63 -15.94 -1.47
C SER A 135 -15.75 -15.05 -0.23
N ILE A 136 -16.78 -15.30 0.60
CA ILE A 136 -16.97 -14.64 1.90
C ILE A 136 -15.88 -15.05 2.90
N ILE A 137 -15.51 -16.33 2.93
CA ILE A 137 -14.43 -16.84 3.79
C ILE A 137 -13.11 -16.12 3.45
N THR A 138 -12.69 -16.12 2.19
CA THR A 138 -11.50 -15.37 1.74
C THR A 138 -11.58 -13.89 2.12
N ALA A 139 -12.70 -13.23 1.82
CA ALA A 139 -12.86 -11.81 2.07
C ALA A 139 -12.69 -11.44 3.54
N THR A 140 -13.23 -12.26 4.45
CA THR A 140 -13.15 -11.99 5.90
C THR A 140 -11.75 -12.28 6.46
N MET A 141 -11.02 -13.24 5.88
CA MET A 141 -9.59 -13.43 6.18
C MET A 141 -8.78 -12.18 5.79
N GLU A 142 -9.01 -11.64 4.58
CA GLU A 142 -8.42 -10.37 4.13
C GLU A 142 -8.82 -9.18 5.04
N PHE A 143 -10.07 -9.12 5.50
CA PHE A 143 -10.55 -8.05 6.38
C PHE A 143 -9.91 -8.10 7.77
N SER A 144 -9.83 -9.30 8.37
CA SER A 144 -9.11 -9.53 9.63
C SER A 144 -7.64 -9.09 9.49
N ALA A 145 -6.99 -9.49 8.39
CA ALA A 145 -5.61 -9.13 8.09
C ALA A 145 -5.37 -7.61 7.99
N LEU A 146 -6.34 -6.88 7.43
CA LEU A 146 -6.29 -5.42 7.22
C LEU A 146 -6.91 -4.57 8.36
N ASP A 147 -7.38 -5.20 9.44
CA ASP A 147 -8.17 -4.60 10.54
C ASP A 147 -9.41 -3.81 10.04
N ILE A 148 -10.06 -4.34 9.00
CA ILE A 148 -11.32 -3.83 8.46
C ILE A 148 -12.47 -4.46 9.25
N ARG A 149 -13.39 -3.62 9.77
CA ARG A 149 -14.61 -4.08 10.43
C ARG A 149 -15.79 -4.13 9.47
N PRO A 150 -16.24 -5.32 9.06
CA PRO A 150 -17.42 -5.48 8.22
C PRO A 150 -18.73 -5.34 9.00
N ALA A 151 -19.74 -4.75 8.36
CA ALA A 151 -21.14 -4.94 8.71
C ALA A 151 -21.93 -5.23 7.44
N VAL A 152 -22.85 -6.20 7.49
CA VAL A 152 -23.77 -6.50 6.39
C VAL A 152 -25.19 -6.14 6.81
N ILE A 153 -25.83 -5.32 5.98
CA ILE A 153 -27.18 -4.84 6.14
C ILE A 153 -28.06 -5.60 5.14
N THR A 154 -28.95 -6.46 5.62
CA THR A 154 -29.76 -7.35 4.78
C THR A 154 -31.23 -6.94 4.72
N PHE A 155 -31.84 -7.02 3.53
CA PHE A 155 -33.30 -6.88 3.36
C PHE A 155 -34.03 -8.25 3.38
N SER A 156 -33.28 -9.34 3.53
CA SER A 156 -33.74 -10.73 3.52
C SER A 156 -33.28 -11.49 4.78
N GLU A 157 -33.73 -12.75 4.94
CA GLU A 157 -33.43 -13.58 6.11
C GLU A 157 -31.93 -13.69 6.42
N ARG A 158 -31.58 -13.60 7.70
CA ARG A 158 -30.18 -13.58 8.14
C ARG A 158 -29.45 -14.92 8.04
N ALA A 159 -30.17 -16.05 8.09
CA ALA A 159 -29.62 -17.36 8.49
C ALA A 159 -28.29 -17.75 7.81
N LEU A 160 -28.24 -17.78 6.47
CA LEU A 160 -26.99 -18.12 5.75
C LEU A 160 -25.92 -17.02 5.82
N LEU A 161 -26.26 -15.76 6.10
CA LEU A 161 -25.25 -14.72 6.36
C LEU A 161 -24.69 -14.88 7.78
N ASP A 162 -25.54 -15.12 8.78
CA ASP A 162 -25.09 -15.43 10.14
C ASP A 162 -24.14 -16.65 10.12
N GLU A 163 -24.54 -17.75 9.45
CA GLU A 163 -23.69 -18.94 9.23
C GLU A 163 -22.40 -18.62 8.46
N ALA A 164 -22.50 -17.87 7.35
CA ALA A 164 -21.35 -17.46 6.56
C ALA A 164 -20.38 -16.53 7.30
N PHE A 165 -20.76 -15.96 8.45
CA PHE A 165 -19.88 -15.15 9.29
C PHE A 165 -19.64 -15.76 10.68
N GLU A 166 -20.12 -16.98 10.96
CA GLU A 166 -19.82 -17.69 12.20
C GLU A 166 -18.33 -17.97 12.40
N PHE A 167 -17.51 -17.89 11.34
CA PHE A 167 -16.07 -18.05 11.46
C PHE A 167 -15.30 -16.78 11.89
N ASP A 168 -15.95 -15.62 11.97
CA ASP A 168 -15.33 -14.44 12.59
C ASP A 168 -15.26 -14.61 14.11
N ASN A 169 -14.10 -15.04 14.58
CA ASN A 169 -13.81 -15.14 16.01
C ASN A 169 -13.31 -13.82 16.65
N THR A 170 -13.36 -12.70 15.94
CA THR A 170 -13.04 -11.37 16.47
C THR A 170 -14.26 -10.67 17.08
N GLY A 171 -15.48 -11.09 16.71
CA GLY A 171 -16.72 -10.43 17.11
C GLY A 171 -16.89 -9.03 16.49
N THR A 172 -16.12 -8.71 15.45
CA THR A 172 -16.22 -7.42 14.74
C THR A 172 -17.31 -7.46 13.68
N PHE A 173 -17.61 -8.64 13.12
CA PHE A 173 -18.66 -8.83 12.13
C PHE A 173 -20.07 -8.64 12.72
N GLN A 174 -20.95 -7.94 12.00
CA GLN A 174 -22.38 -7.82 12.34
C GLN A 174 -23.30 -7.97 11.12
N VAL A 175 -24.27 -8.90 11.19
CA VAL A 175 -25.42 -8.99 10.26
C VAL A 175 -26.64 -8.28 10.85
N ILE A 176 -27.19 -7.32 10.12
CA ILE A 176 -28.26 -6.43 10.58
C ILE A 176 -29.38 -6.41 9.54
N PRO A 177 -30.59 -6.92 9.86
CA PRO A 177 -31.71 -6.85 8.95
C PRO A 177 -32.36 -5.47 9.02
N ILE A 178 -32.84 -5.00 7.87
CA ILE A 178 -33.76 -3.86 7.82
C ILE A 178 -35.19 -4.39 7.97
N PRO A 179 -36.00 -3.89 8.92
CA PRO A 179 -37.41 -4.23 9.01
C PRO A 179 -38.15 -3.83 7.72
N PRO A 180 -39.08 -4.65 7.20
CA PRO A 180 -39.80 -4.33 5.96
C PRO A 180 -40.66 -3.05 6.08
N TYR A 181 -41.15 -2.76 7.28
CA TYR A 181 -42.01 -1.62 7.63
C TYR A 181 -41.47 -0.89 8.88
N GLY A 182 -41.38 0.45 8.81
CA GLY A 182 -40.95 1.30 9.94
C GLY A 182 -40.00 2.42 9.50
N GLY A 183 -39.79 3.40 10.38
CA GLY A 183 -38.71 4.38 10.24
C GLY A 183 -37.35 3.78 10.60
N TYR A 184 -36.28 4.22 9.91
CA TYR A 184 -34.95 3.61 10.05
C TYR A 184 -34.12 4.31 11.12
N GLU A 185 -34.00 3.69 12.30
CA GLU A 185 -32.92 3.98 13.24
C GLU A 185 -31.90 2.83 13.22
N PRO A 186 -30.61 3.09 12.91
CA PRO A 186 -29.57 2.07 13.03
C PRO A 186 -29.45 1.64 14.49
N THR A 187 -29.38 0.33 14.75
CA THR A 187 -29.41 -0.20 16.14
C THR A 187 -28.31 0.39 17.02
N GLU A 188 -28.56 0.51 18.33
CA GLU A 188 -27.56 1.01 19.28
C GLU A 188 -26.24 0.21 19.23
N ARG A 189 -26.33 -1.11 18.97
CA ARG A 189 -25.15 -1.97 18.77
C ARG A 189 -24.35 -1.58 17.52
N LEU A 190 -25.01 -1.29 16.40
CA LEU A 190 -24.34 -0.81 15.18
C LEU A 190 -23.60 0.51 15.43
N TRP A 191 -24.23 1.45 16.13
CA TRP A 191 -23.58 2.70 16.53
C TRP A 191 -22.39 2.45 17.48
N ARG A 192 -22.57 1.70 18.57
CA ARG A 192 -21.51 1.48 19.57
C ARG A 192 -20.37 0.56 19.10
N CYS A 193 -20.62 -0.41 18.21
CA CYS A 193 -19.64 -1.43 17.84
C CYS A 193 -19.02 -1.25 16.44
N THR A 194 -19.71 -0.55 15.53
CA THR A 194 -19.23 -0.32 14.16
C THR A 194 -18.81 1.13 13.94
N PHE A 195 -19.68 2.11 14.18
CA PHE A 195 -19.37 3.50 13.84
C PHE A 195 -18.59 4.21 14.95
N CYS A 196 -19.17 4.32 16.14
CA CYS A 196 -18.61 5.04 17.29
C CYS A 196 -17.78 4.15 18.24
N TYR A 197 -17.31 2.98 17.79
CA TYR A 197 -16.53 2.07 18.64
C TYR A 197 -15.27 2.74 19.20
N ASP A 198 -15.11 2.55 20.51
CA ASP A 198 -14.01 3.03 21.32
C ASP A 198 -13.00 1.89 21.58
N LYS A 199 -11.72 2.10 21.23
CA LYS A 199 -10.64 1.12 21.46
C LYS A 199 -10.31 0.98 22.95
N CYS A 200 -10.65 1.98 23.77
CA CYS A 200 -10.46 1.96 25.22
C CYS A 200 -11.51 1.11 25.97
N PHE A 201 -12.67 0.84 25.37
CA PHE A 201 -13.75 0.05 25.98
C PHE A 201 -14.20 -1.15 25.11
N PRO A 202 -13.28 -2.06 24.75
CA PRO A 202 -13.54 -3.13 23.77
C PRO A 202 -14.63 -4.12 24.22
N ASN A 203 -14.75 -4.33 25.54
CA ASN A 203 -15.60 -5.37 26.14
C ASN A 203 -17.10 -5.19 25.85
N VAL A 204 -17.55 -3.98 25.48
CA VAL A 204 -18.96 -3.70 25.13
C VAL A 204 -19.42 -4.47 23.89
N CYS A 205 -18.49 -4.85 23.02
CA CYS A 205 -18.77 -5.49 21.74
C CYS A 205 -18.24 -6.93 21.62
N ALA A 206 -17.56 -7.43 22.66
CA ALA A 206 -17.04 -8.79 22.70
C ALA A 206 -18.18 -9.82 22.62
N LYS A 207 -17.96 -10.91 21.88
CA LYS A 207 -18.84 -12.07 21.80
C LYS A 207 -18.05 -13.27 22.32
N GLU A 208 -18.58 -13.99 23.30
CA GLU A 208 -17.97 -15.25 23.74
C GLU A 208 -18.14 -16.33 22.66
N ILE A 209 -17.12 -17.18 22.54
CA ILE A 209 -17.01 -18.15 21.45
C ILE A 209 -16.81 -19.52 22.08
N VAL A 210 -17.84 -20.36 21.97
CA VAL A 210 -17.81 -21.74 22.46
C VAL A 210 -17.33 -22.64 21.32
N LEU A 211 -16.20 -23.30 21.56
CA LEU A 211 -15.64 -24.32 20.66
C LEU A 211 -16.02 -25.71 21.20
N SER A 212 -16.32 -26.64 20.30
CA SER A 212 -16.51 -28.05 20.66
C SER A 212 -15.17 -28.70 21.02
N GLU A 213 -15.16 -29.67 21.94
CA GLU A 213 -13.93 -30.36 22.34
C GLU A 213 -13.27 -31.14 21.18
N ASP A 214 -14.03 -31.57 20.18
CA ASP A 214 -13.52 -32.27 19.00
C ASP A 214 -12.85 -31.34 17.96
N SER A 215 -12.87 -30.02 18.19
CA SER A 215 -12.39 -29.01 17.23
C SER A 215 -10.90 -28.66 17.35
N TYR A 216 -10.19 -29.15 18.38
CA TYR A 216 -8.76 -28.87 18.54
C TYR A 216 -7.89 -29.60 17.52
N MET A 217 -6.68 -29.08 17.31
CA MET A 217 -5.81 -29.48 16.19
C MET A 217 -4.42 -29.92 16.65
N ASP A 218 -3.74 -30.67 15.79
CA ASP A 218 -2.30 -30.96 15.85
C ASP A 218 -1.60 -30.16 14.74
N ILE A 219 -0.77 -29.18 15.12
CA ILE A 219 -0.16 -28.20 14.21
C ILE A 219 1.37 -28.37 14.13
N ALA A 220 1.91 -28.72 12.97
CA ALA A 220 3.35 -28.76 12.72
C ALA A 220 3.82 -27.51 11.94
N PHE A 221 4.76 -26.75 12.48
CA PHE A 221 5.46 -25.70 11.74
C PHE A 221 6.72 -26.28 11.09
N LEU A 222 6.81 -26.20 9.76
CA LEU A 222 8.01 -26.45 8.98
C LEU A 222 8.67 -25.10 8.68
N LEU A 223 9.73 -24.80 9.43
CA LEU A 223 10.46 -23.56 9.30
C LEU A 223 11.68 -23.74 8.40
N GLU A 224 11.72 -22.98 7.31
CA GLU A 224 12.93 -22.87 6.51
C GLU A 224 14.05 -22.28 7.35
N ASN A 225 15.20 -22.95 7.33
CA ASN A 225 16.35 -22.56 8.12
C ASN A 225 17.61 -22.59 7.23
N SER A 226 17.52 -21.92 6.08
CA SER A 226 18.54 -21.96 5.03
C SER A 226 19.61 -20.87 5.20
N GLN A 227 20.77 -21.08 4.57
CA GLN A 227 21.87 -20.10 4.56
C GLN A 227 21.60 -18.84 3.71
N TYR A 228 20.50 -18.82 2.94
CA TYR A 228 20.17 -17.76 2.00
C TYR A 228 19.27 -16.66 2.60
N ILE A 229 18.73 -16.87 3.80
CA ILE A 229 17.96 -15.91 4.57
C ILE A 229 18.93 -15.02 5.34
N ALA A 230 18.77 -13.68 5.32
CA ALA A 230 19.62 -12.80 6.12
C ALA A 230 19.36 -12.94 7.63
N ASN A 231 20.29 -12.50 8.47
CA ASN A 231 20.21 -12.72 9.94
C ASN A 231 19.06 -11.92 10.58
N ASP A 232 18.84 -10.69 10.12
CA ASP A 232 17.71 -9.82 10.44
C ASP A 232 16.38 -10.38 9.91
N GLU A 233 16.34 -10.85 8.67
CA GLU A 233 15.19 -11.56 8.10
C GLU A 233 14.84 -12.82 8.92
N TYR A 234 15.83 -13.63 9.30
CA TYR A 234 15.62 -14.81 10.12
C TYR A 234 15.10 -14.45 11.52
N LYS A 235 15.59 -13.36 12.14
CA LYS A 235 15.02 -12.84 13.40
C LYS A 235 13.55 -12.44 13.23
N ALA A 236 13.20 -11.79 12.12
CA ALA A 236 11.82 -11.40 11.82
C ALA A 236 10.92 -12.63 11.58
N ILE A 237 11.42 -13.68 10.91
CA ILE A 237 10.75 -14.98 10.78
C ILE A 237 10.54 -15.66 12.14
N LYS A 238 11.53 -15.63 13.05
CA LYS A 238 11.35 -16.13 14.42
C LYS A 238 10.27 -15.36 15.20
N ALA A 239 10.20 -14.04 15.02
CA ALA A 239 9.15 -13.20 15.59
C ALA A 239 7.76 -13.52 14.99
N LEU A 240 7.68 -13.77 13.68
CA LEU A 240 6.46 -14.22 12.99
C LEU A 240 5.93 -15.52 13.60
N VAL A 241 6.73 -16.60 13.63
CA VAL A 241 6.30 -17.90 14.17
C VAL A 241 5.92 -17.79 15.66
N SER A 242 6.67 -17.00 16.44
CA SER A 242 6.31 -16.70 17.83
C SER A 242 4.93 -16.03 17.94
N SER A 243 4.62 -15.06 17.08
CA SER A 243 3.33 -14.35 17.08
C SER A 243 2.17 -15.22 16.57
N MET A 244 2.44 -16.11 15.60
CA MET A 244 1.44 -17.08 15.11
C MET A 244 0.91 -17.99 16.23
N LEU A 245 1.73 -18.31 17.24
CA LEU A 245 1.32 -19.12 18.39
C LEU A 245 0.14 -18.50 19.19
N ASP A 246 -0.14 -17.20 19.05
CA ASP A 246 -1.28 -16.56 19.71
C ASP A 246 -2.64 -16.92 19.12
N ASN A 247 -2.68 -17.47 17.90
CA ASN A 247 -3.90 -17.95 17.25
C ASN A 247 -4.37 -19.33 17.73
N PHE A 248 -3.64 -19.99 18.63
CA PHE A 248 -3.89 -21.38 19.05
C PHE A 248 -4.15 -21.50 20.57
N ASP A 249 -5.05 -22.41 20.92
CA ASP A 249 -5.50 -22.64 22.30
C ASP A 249 -4.69 -23.77 22.93
N ILE A 250 -3.39 -23.51 23.14
CA ILE A 250 -2.38 -24.50 23.53
C ILE A 250 -2.79 -25.33 24.76
N SER A 251 -2.72 -26.66 24.63
CA SER A 251 -3.04 -27.62 25.68
C SER A 251 -2.15 -27.47 26.92
N SER A 252 -2.77 -27.41 28.10
CA SER A 252 -2.08 -27.52 29.39
C SER A 252 -1.67 -28.96 29.74
N ALA A 253 -2.26 -29.97 29.09
CA ALA A 253 -1.88 -31.38 29.24
C ALA A 253 -1.98 -32.15 27.90
N PRO A 254 -0.97 -32.03 27.00
CA PRO A 254 -0.98 -32.58 25.63
C PRO A 254 -1.25 -34.10 25.45
N LEU A 255 -1.23 -34.88 26.54
CA LEU A 255 -1.51 -36.32 26.55
C LEU A 255 -2.93 -36.67 27.02
N THR A 256 -3.60 -35.76 27.73
CA THR A 256 -4.82 -36.07 28.51
C THR A 256 -5.92 -35.03 28.45
N SER A 257 -5.65 -33.78 28.04
CA SER A 257 -6.66 -32.72 27.92
C SER A 257 -6.89 -32.28 26.47
N SER A 258 -7.99 -31.58 26.29
CA SER A 258 -8.33 -30.77 25.12
C SER A 258 -7.37 -29.55 25.01
N GLY A 259 -7.49 -28.73 23.95
CA GLY A 259 -6.56 -27.64 23.62
C GLY A 259 -5.48 -28.04 22.61
N ASP A 260 -5.12 -27.19 21.66
CA ASP A 260 -4.22 -27.45 20.53
C ASP A 260 -2.82 -27.96 20.94
N ARG A 261 -2.16 -28.72 20.05
CA ARG A 261 -0.77 -29.13 20.21
C ARG A 261 0.08 -28.62 19.05
N VAL A 262 1.27 -28.11 19.35
CA VAL A 262 2.17 -27.53 18.35
C VAL A 262 3.53 -28.23 18.38
N ALA A 263 4.03 -28.61 17.21
CA ALA A 263 5.40 -29.06 16.98
C ALA A 263 6.13 -28.05 16.08
N LEU A 264 7.44 -27.87 16.28
CA LEU A 264 8.29 -27.04 15.44
C LEU A 264 9.44 -27.89 14.88
N LEU A 265 9.56 -27.85 13.56
CA LEU A 265 10.59 -28.52 12.78
C LEU A 265 11.39 -27.48 12.00
N SER A 266 12.71 -27.59 12.02
CA SER A 266 13.62 -26.85 11.14
C SER A 266 14.27 -27.78 10.14
N TYR A 267 14.37 -27.35 8.88
CA TYR A 267 14.98 -28.14 7.80
C TYR A 267 16.09 -27.37 7.07
N SER A 268 17.25 -28.04 6.92
CA SER A 268 18.44 -27.52 6.23
C SER A 268 19.50 -28.64 6.07
N PRO A 269 19.35 -29.61 5.15
CA PRO A 269 20.08 -30.87 5.20
C PRO A 269 21.43 -30.81 4.47
N TRP A 270 22.36 -29.96 4.91
CA TRP A 270 23.75 -30.07 4.46
C TRP A 270 24.74 -30.25 5.62
N ASP A 271 25.28 -31.47 5.71
CA ASP A 271 26.52 -31.79 6.41
C ASP A 271 27.55 -32.13 5.32
N SER A 272 28.60 -31.31 5.22
CA SER A 272 29.65 -31.46 4.19
C SER A 272 30.39 -32.81 4.29
N SER A 273 30.25 -33.54 5.41
CA SER A 273 30.71 -34.91 5.52
C SER A 273 29.68 -35.87 4.90
N ARG A 274 30.05 -36.51 3.77
CA ARG A 274 29.22 -37.37 2.91
C ARG A 274 28.70 -38.69 3.55
N ARG A 275 28.36 -38.71 4.84
CA ARG A 275 27.95 -39.90 5.60
C ARG A 275 26.60 -39.77 6.33
N ARG A 276 25.98 -38.59 6.38
CA ARG A 276 24.64 -38.40 6.96
C ARG A 276 23.73 -37.63 6.01
N LYS A 277 22.72 -38.33 5.47
CA LYS A 277 21.57 -37.70 4.83
C LYS A 277 20.94 -36.74 5.85
N GLY A 278 20.91 -35.44 5.55
CA GLY A 278 20.55 -34.43 6.55
C GLY A 278 19.17 -34.69 7.15
N LYS A 279 19.11 -34.74 8.48
CA LYS A 279 17.91 -35.09 9.24
C LYS A 279 17.12 -33.81 9.53
N VAL A 280 15.80 -33.84 9.32
CA VAL A 280 14.90 -32.79 9.80
C VAL A 280 15.09 -32.62 11.32
N LYS A 281 15.39 -31.39 11.76
CA LYS A 281 15.62 -31.11 13.17
C LYS A 281 14.28 -30.82 13.84
N THR A 282 13.83 -31.73 14.71
CA THR A 282 12.73 -31.44 15.63
C THR A 282 13.25 -30.50 16.72
N GLU A 283 12.76 -29.27 16.72
CA GLU A 283 13.04 -28.29 17.77
C GLU A 283 12.21 -28.62 19.01
N PHE A 284 10.94 -28.99 18.81
CA PHE A 284 10.09 -29.61 19.83
C PHE A 284 8.92 -30.35 19.18
N ASP A 285 8.46 -31.43 19.82
CA ASP A 285 7.28 -32.20 19.40
C ASP A 285 5.98 -31.70 20.06
N PHE A 286 4.85 -32.28 19.65
CA PHE A 286 3.50 -31.95 20.10
C PHE A 286 3.26 -32.08 21.62
N THR A 287 4.13 -32.79 22.33
CA THR A 287 3.98 -33.12 23.76
C THR A 287 5.02 -32.43 24.66
N ALA A 288 6.06 -31.84 24.06
CA ALA A 288 7.18 -31.23 24.76
C ALA A 288 6.80 -30.03 25.65
N TYR A 289 5.85 -29.19 25.20
CA TYR A 289 5.44 -27.97 25.91
C TYR A 289 3.95 -27.95 26.26
N LYS A 290 3.65 -27.44 27.46
CA LYS A 290 2.31 -27.31 28.05
C LYS A 290 1.81 -25.86 28.14
N ASN A 291 2.54 -24.92 27.56
CA ASN A 291 2.27 -23.49 27.67
C ASN A 291 2.89 -22.75 26.48
N ARG A 292 2.11 -21.88 25.84
CA ARG A 292 2.52 -20.96 24.77
C ARG A 292 3.76 -20.14 25.13
N PHE A 293 3.87 -19.67 26.37
CA PHE A 293 5.02 -18.88 26.84
C PHE A 293 6.35 -19.65 26.73
N LEU A 294 6.36 -20.95 27.05
CA LEU A 294 7.57 -21.77 26.96
C LEU A 294 7.99 -22.02 25.51
N MET A 295 7.02 -22.25 24.62
CA MET A 295 7.25 -22.36 23.17
C MET A 295 7.85 -21.06 22.61
N LYS A 296 7.25 -19.90 22.93
CA LYS A 296 7.75 -18.57 22.54
C LYS A 296 9.16 -18.31 23.05
N ASN A 297 9.42 -18.60 24.33
CA ASN A 297 10.74 -18.44 24.93
C ASN A 297 11.79 -19.31 24.20
N TYR A 298 11.50 -20.58 23.91
CA TYR A 298 12.40 -21.45 23.14
C TYR A 298 12.70 -20.88 21.75
N ILE A 299 11.67 -20.46 21.00
CA ILE A 299 11.81 -19.84 19.67
C ILE A 299 12.71 -18.60 19.73
N GLN A 300 12.59 -17.77 20.76
CA GLN A 300 13.41 -16.57 20.89
C GLN A 300 14.87 -16.89 21.26
N THR A 301 15.09 -17.81 22.21
CA THR A 301 16.39 -18.01 22.87
C THR A 301 17.24 -19.15 22.32
N HIS A 302 16.64 -20.25 21.85
CA HIS A 302 17.36 -21.48 21.45
C HIS A 302 17.37 -21.73 19.94
N LEU A 303 16.41 -21.15 19.21
CA LEU A 303 16.30 -21.34 17.76
C LEU A 303 17.38 -20.52 17.03
N GLN A 304 18.36 -21.23 16.47
CA GLN A 304 19.51 -20.68 15.73
C GLN A 304 19.34 -20.92 14.23
N GLN A 305 20.01 -20.10 13.42
CA GLN A 305 20.05 -20.30 11.98
C GLN A 305 21.00 -21.47 11.64
N LEU A 306 20.66 -22.26 10.64
CA LEU A 306 21.44 -23.42 10.17
C LEU A 306 22.00 -23.14 8.77
N SER A 307 23.20 -23.64 8.50
CA SER A 307 23.91 -23.39 7.23
C SER A 307 23.66 -24.51 6.22
N GLY A 308 22.46 -24.56 5.63
CA GLY A 308 22.11 -25.59 4.64
C GLY A 308 21.09 -25.13 3.58
N GLU A 309 20.77 -26.04 2.67
CA GLU A 309 19.82 -25.85 1.55
C GLU A 309 18.35 -26.02 1.97
N ALA A 310 17.41 -25.41 1.24
CA ALA A 310 15.98 -25.60 1.48
C ALA A 310 15.47 -26.94 0.89
N THR A 311 14.70 -27.70 1.66
CA THR A 311 14.12 -29.00 1.26
C THR A 311 12.71 -29.21 1.86
N ILE A 312 11.73 -28.54 1.26
CA ILE A 312 10.33 -28.54 1.72
C ILE A 312 9.66 -29.91 1.56
N GLY A 313 9.88 -30.60 0.44
CA GLY A 313 9.33 -31.92 0.13
C GLY A 313 9.87 -33.02 1.04
N GLN A 314 11.18 -33.07 1.25
CA GLN A 314 11.79 -34.04 2.16
C GLN A 314 11.40 -33.79 3.62
N SER A 315 11.22 -32.53 4.04
CA SER A 315 10.73 -32.21 5.39
C SER A 315 9.23 -32.51 5.56
N LEU A 316 8.40 -32.18 4.58
CA LEU A 316 6.98 -32.56 4.56
C LEU A 316 6.80 -34.09 4.59
N LYS A 317 7.59 -34.83 3.81
CA LYS A 317 7.60 -36.30 3.83
C LYS A 317 7.93 -36.85 5.22
N TRP A 318 8.99 -36.36 5.85
CA TRP A 318 9.37 -36.79 7.20
C TRP A 318 8.27 -36.46 8.23
N THR A 319 7.60 -35.31 8.06
CA THR A 319 6.52 -34.88 8.95
C THR A 319 5.32 -35.84 8.92
N ILE A 320 4.87 -36.23 7.72
CA ILE A 320 3.72 -37.14 7.58
C ILE A 320 4.06 -38.63 7.84
N GLU A 321 5.32 -39.04 7.64
CA GLU A 321 5.76 -40.44 7.84
C GLU A 321 6.32 -40.72 9.25
N ASP A 322 6.88 -39.73 9.95
CA ASP A 322 7.60 -39.92 11.21
C ASP A 322 6.96 -39.17 12.39
N LEU A 323 6.66 -37.87 12.26
CA LEU A 323 6.16 -37.05 13.37
C LEU A 323 4.71 -37.40 13.75
N PHE A 324 3.76 -37.24 12.82
CA PHE A 324 2.34 -37.46 13.11
C PHE A 324 2.03 -38.92 13.50
N PRO A 325 2.52 -39.97 12.80
CA PRO A 325 2.19 -41.36 13.14
C PRO A 325 2.68 -41.81 14.53
N LYS A 326 3.72 -41.17 15.08
CA LYS A 326 4.23 -41.47 16.45
C LYS A 326 3.47 -40.74 17.56
N THR A 327 2.56 -39.83 17.20
CA THR A 327 1.88 -38.97 18.17
C THR A 327 0.69 -39.69 18.81
N PRO A 328 0.64 -39.83 20.15
CA PRO A 328 -0.47 -40.52 20.81
C PRO A 328 -1.76 -39.71 20.72
N LYS A 329 -2.85 -40.39 20.34
CA LYS A 329 -4.20 -39.81 20.16
C LYS A 329 -4.15 -38.56 19.28
N LEU A 330 -3.94 -38.75 17.97
CA LEU A 330 -4.04 -37.66 17.01
C LEU A 330 -5.40 -36.97 17.08
N ARG A 331 -5.39 -35.66 16.90
CA ARG A 331 -6.58 -34.82 16.84
C ARG A 331 -7.26 -34.92 15.48
N THR A 332 -8.54 -34.53 15.44
CA THR A 332 -9.38 -34.51 14.23
C THR A 332 -8.69 -33.75 13.09
N HIS A 333 -8.20 -32.55 13.39
CA HIS A 333 -7.56 -31.66 12.43
C HIS A 333 -6.04 -31.76 12.52
N LYS A 334 -5.40 -32.11 11.40
CA LYS A 334 -3.94 -32.20 11.27
C LYS A 334 -3.45 -31.11 10.32
N VAL A 335 -2.75 -30.13 10.86
CA VAL A 335 -2.37 -28.91 10.13
C VAL A 335 -0.84 -28.82 10.03
N ILE A 336 -0.34 -28.43 8.85
CA ILE A 336 1.08 -28.22 8.57
C ILE A 336 1.24 -26.80 8.03
N PHE A 337 1.95 -25.95 8.76
CA PHE A 337 2.36 -24.62 8.29
C PHE A 337 3.76 -24.70 7.72
N VAL A 338 3.92 -24.43 6.43
CA VAL A 338 5.22 -24.28 5.76
C VAL A 338 5.57 -22.80 5.74
N VAL A 339 6.65 -22.39 6.41
CA VAL A 339 7.17 -21.03 6.36
C VAL A 339 8.47 -21.06 5.57
N SER A 340 8.43 -20.54 4.34
CA SER A 340 9.55 -20.52 3.41
C SER A 340 9.88 -19.07 3.00
N ALA A 341 11.17 -18.81 2.81
CA ALA A 341 11.74 -17.49 2.59
C ALA A 341 12.84 -17.46 1.51
N GLY A 342 13.32 -18.61 1.03
CA GLY A 342 14.36 -18.74 0.02
C GLY A 342 13.99 -19.69 -1.13
N GLU A 343 14.87 -19.80 -2.12
CA GLU A 343 14.65 -20.66 -3.29
C GLU A 343 14.62 -22.15 -2.91
N ASN A 344 13.64 -22.89 -3.44
CA ASN A 344 13.53 -24.34 -3.25
C ASN A 344 14.20 -25.12 -4.40
N TYR A 345 15.22 -25.92 -4.07
CA TYR A 345 16.02 -26.68 -5.06
C TYR A 345 15.49 -28.10 -5.34
N GLU A 346 14.40 -28.54 -4.70
CA GLU A 346 13.80 -29.84 -4.96
C GLU A 346 12.99 -29.89 -6.27
N ARG A 347 12.95 -31.07 -6.92
CA ARG A 347 12.20 -31.25 -8.16
C ARG A 347 10.70 -31.06 -7.94
N ARG A 348 10.05 -30.24 -8.76
CA ARG A 348 8.59 -29.98 -8.74
C ARG A 348 7.73 -31.25 -8.63
N ALA A 349 8.00 -32.28 -9.45
CA ALA A 349 7.25 -33.55 -9.40
C ALA A 349 7.38 -34.29 -8.05
N PHE A 350 8.50 -34.16 -7.35
CA PHE A 350 8.66 -34.72 -6.00
C PHE A 350 7.84 -33.94 -4.98
N LEU A 351 7.88 -32.60 -5.02
CA LEU A 351 7.07 -31.73 -4.17
C LEU A 351 5.57 -31.99 -4.35
N GLN A 352 5.10 -32.02 -5.60
CA GLN A 352 3.72 -32.35 -5.97
C GLN A 352 3.29 -33.72 -5.42
N SER A 353 4.08 -34.78 -5.63
CA SER A 353 3.70 -36.13 -5.19
C SER A 353 3.63 -36.28 -3.66
N ILE A 354 4.53 -35.63 -2.91
CA ILE A 354 4.49 -35.64 -1.43
C ILE A 354 3.35 -34.77 -0.90
N ALA A 355 3.11 -33.59 -1.48
CA ALA A 355 1.99 -32.73 -1.10
C ALA A 355 0.64 -33.38 -1.40
N LEU A 356 0.47 -34.00 -2.57
CA LEU A 356 -0.73 -34.75 -2.92
C LEU A 356 -0.96 -35.90 -1.92
N ARG A 357 0.08 -36.67 -1.58
CA ARG A 357 -0.01 -37.74 -0.59
C ARG A 357 -0.46 -37.23 0.78
N ALA A 358 0.07 -36.10 1.23
CA ALA A 358 -0.35 -35.47 2.48
C ALA A 358 -1.81 -34.97 2.42
N LYS A 359 -2.19 -34.25 1.36
CA LYS A 359 -3.57 -33.78 1.13
C LYS A 359 -4.57 -34.95 1.15
N CYS A 360 -4.26 -36.04 0.45
CA CYS A 360 -5.09 -37.25 0.41
C CYS A 360 -5.19 -37.99 1.76
N GLN A 361 -4.20 -37.84 2.63
CA GLN A 361 -4.26 -38.33 4.02
C GLN A 361 -5.04 -37.39 4.96
N GLY A 362 -5.68 -36.32 4.44
CA GLY A 362 -6.45 -35.36 5.22
C GLY A 362 -5.56 -34.40 6.04
N PHE A 363 -4.35 -34.09 5.57
CA PHE A 363 -3.56 -32.98 6.12
C PHE A 363 -3.97 -31.66 5.48
N VAL A 364 -4.15 -30.63 6.30
CA VAL A 364 -4.30 -29.24 5.86
C VAL A 364 -2.91 -28.62 5.78
N ILE A 365 -2.46 -28.24 4.58
CA ILE A 365 -1.17 -27.59 4.37
C ILE A 365 -1.42 -26.11 4.10
N VAL A 366 -0.92 -25.25 4.99
CA VAL A 366 -0.89 -23.80 4.81
C VAL A 366 0.55 -23.41 4.50
N VAL A 367 0.76 -22.63 3.44
CA VAL A 367 2.08 -22.18 2.99
C VAL A 367 2.15 -20.66 3.11
N ILE A 368 3.18 -20.20 3.82
CA ILE A 368 3.57 -18.80 3.94
C ILE A 368 4.88 -18.67 3.20
N SER A 369 4.82 -17.99 2.05
CA SER A 369 5.97 -17.70 1.20
C SER A 369 6.34 -16.23 1.37
N LEU A 370 7.55 -16.03 1.86
CA LEU A 370 8.20 -14.74 2.10
C LEU A 370 9.28 -14.54 1.03
N GLY A 371 9.50 -13.30 0.58
CA GLY A 371 10.57 -13.00 -0.39
C GLY A 371 10.22 -13.32 -1.86
N SER A 372 11.25 -13.47 -2.70
CA SER A 372 11.12 -13.48 -4.18
C SER A 372 10.60 -14.82 -4.75
N ALA A 373 9.29 -15.05 -4.60
CA ALA A 373 8.54 -16.28 -4.94
C ALA A 373 8.50 -16.71 -6.43
N HIS A 374 9.47 -16.32 -7.28
CA HIS A 374 9.44 -16.54 -8.73
C HIS A 374 9.76 -17.99 -9.17
N LYS A 375 10.17 -18.91 -8.28
CA LYS A 375 10.58 -20.28 -8.66
C LYS A 375 10.05 -21.43 -7.80
N ASP A 376 9.41 -21.17 -6.67
CA ASP A 376 9.32 -22.18 -5.60
C ASP A 376 8.16 -23.17 -5.72
N HIS A 377 7.30 -22.99 -6.72
CA HIS A 377 6.13 -23.85 -7.03
C HIS A 377 5.24 -24.17 -5.80
N VAL A 378 5.17 -23.23 -4.85
CA VAL A 378 4.51 -23.41 -3.55
C VAL A 378 2.99 -23.56 -3.62
N GLU A 379 2.35 -23.23 -4.75
CA GLU A 379 0.94 -23.55 -5.03
C GLU A 379 0.66 -25.05 -4.88
N GLU A 380 1.58 -25.89 -5.33
CA GLU A 380 1.43 -27.34 -5.36
C GLU A 380 1.40 -27.94 -3.95
N LEU A 381 2.00 -27.23 -2.99
CA LEU A 381 2.07 -27.62 -1.59
C LEU A 381 0.78 -27.28 -0.83
N ALA A 382 0.26 -26.06 -1.02
CA ALA A 382 -0.88 -25.54 -0.26
C ALA A 382 -2.18 -26.32 -0.52
N SER A 383 -3.00 -26.52 0.52
CA SER A 383 -4.33 -27.13 0.40
C SER A 383 -5.32 -26.22 -0.32
N ASP A 384 -6.46 -26.78 -0.73
CA ASP A 384 -7.52 -26.01 -1.38
C ASP A 384 -8.54 -25.42 -0.39
N PRO A 385 -9.13 -24.26 -0.70
CA PRO A 385 -8.78 -23.39 -1.84
C PRO A 385 -7.47 -22.63 -1.57
N LEU A 386 -6.68 -22.37 -2.62
CA LEU A 386 -5.38 -21.69 -2.51
C LEU A 386 -5.49 -20.31 -1.81
N ASP A 387 -6.55 -19.55 -2.09
CA ASP A 387 -6.84 -18.25 -1.48
C ASP A 387 -6.89 -18.28 0.07
N HIS A 388 -7.15 -19.44 0.69
CA HIS A 388 -7.13 -19.61 2.15
C HIS A 388 -5.79 -20.15 2.69
N HIS A 389 -5.04 -20.89 1.87
CA HIS A 389 -3.92 -21.72 2.32
C HIS A 389 -2.56 -21.29 1.77
N LEU A 390 -2.50 -20.33 0.85
CA LEU A 390 -1.26 -19.81 0.28
C LEU A 390 -1.19 -18.31 0.52
N ILE A 391 -0.36 -17.91 1.48
CA ILE A 391 -0.08 -16.50 1.78
C ILE A 391 1.27 -16.14 1.17
N ARG A 392 1.27 -15.17 0.26
CA ARG A 392 2.45 -14.72 -0.49
C ARG A 392 2.70 -13.25 -0.22
N LEU A 393 3.79 -12.96 0.48
CA LEU A 393 4.21 -11.59 0.76
C LEU A 393 5.68 -11.46 0.37
N GLY A 394 5.94 -10.71 -0.70
CA GLY A 394 7.24 -10.70 -1.39
C GLY A 394 8.40 -10.05 -0.60
N ARG A 395 8.22 -9.77 0.69
CA ARG A 395 9.12 -9.05 1.58
C ARG A 395 8.99 -9.59 3.01
N ILE A 396 10.08 -9.57 3.76
CA ILE A 396 10.09 -9.87 5.21
C ILE A 396 10.01 -8.54 5.95
N HIS A 397 8.84 -7.93 5.93
CA HIS A 397 8.60 -6.58 6.44
C HIS A 397 7.46 -6.58 7.47
N LYS A 398 7.57 -5.80 8.54
CA LYS A 398 6.71 -5.94 9.73
C LYS A 398 5.19 -5.87 9.44
N PRO A 399 4.67 -4.90 8.67
CA PRO A 399 3.28 -4.89 8.19
C PRO A 399 2.84 -6.19 7.48
N ASP A 400 3.71 -6.81 6.68
CA ASP A 400 3.42 -8.08 6.00
C ASP A 400 3.35 -9.24 7.01
N LEU A 401 4.23 -9.25 8.02
CA LEU A 401 4.21 -10.22 9.10
C LEU A 401 2.95 -10.08 9.97
N ASP A 402 2.55 -8.85 10.29
CA ASP A 402 1.31 -8.54 11.03
C ASP A 402 0.06 -8.94 10.23
N TYR A 403 0.06 -8.74 8.90
CA TYR A 403 -0.99 -9.22 8.00
C TYR A 403 -1.16 -10.75 8.13
N ILE A 404 -0.07 -11.53 8.08
CA ILE A 404 -0.14 -13.00 8.20
C ILE A 404 -0.76 -13.40 9.54
N VAL A 405 -0.26 -12.86 10.67
CA VAL A 405 -0.74 -13.26 12.00
C VAL A 405 -2.24 -13.01 12.16
N LYS A 406 -2.73 -11.88 11.63
CA LYS A 406 -4.16 -11.53 11.64
C LYS A 406 -5.00 -12.32 10.62
N PHE A 407 -4.45 -12.68 9.47
CA PHE A 407 -5.10 -13.56 8.48
C PHE A 407 -5.32 -14.98 9.02
N LEU A 408 -4.34 -15.50 9.77
CA LEU A 408 -4.42 -16.85 10.34
C LEU A 408 -5.55 -17.02 11.37
N LYS A 409 -5.97 -15.95 12.05
CA LYS A 409 -6.96 -16.01 13.12
C LYS A 409 -8.33 -16.57 12.66
N PRO A 410 -8.99 -16.03 11.61
CA PRO A 410 -10.19 -16.64 11.03
C PRO A 410 -9.89 -17.95 10.28
N LEU A 411 -8.71 -18.14 9.70
CA LEU A 411 -8.35 -19.40 9.02
C LEU A 411 -8.32 -20.59 9.99
N VAL A 412 -7.69 -20.44 11.15
CA VAL A 412 -7.69 -21.46 12.21
C VAL A 412 -9.12 -21.82 12.58
N TYR A 413 -9.99 -20.83 12.81
CA TYR A 413 -11.38 -21.09 13.17
C TYR A 413 -12.18 -21.74 12.02
N SER A 414 -11.92 -21.36 10.76
CA SER A 414 -12.53 -21.98 9.57
C SER A 414 -12.21 -23.49 9.48
N ILE A 415 -10.96 -23.87 9.77
CA ILE A 415 -10.53 -25.28 9.86
C ILE A 415 -11.26 -25.98 11.01
N ARG A 416 -11.23 -25.40 12.23
CA ARG A 416 -11.85 -25.98 13.43
C ARG A 416 -13.34 -26.32 13.24
N ARG A 417 -14.09 -25.48 12.53
CA ARG A 417 -15.51 -25.66 12.21
C ARG A 417 -15.79 -26.53 10.98
N GLY A 418 -14.77 -26.90 10.19
CA GLY A 418 -14.93 -27.76 9.01
C GLY A 418 -15.60 -27.09 7.81
N PHE A 419 -15.47 -25.76 7.66
CA PHE A 419 -16.06 -25.04 6.50
C PHE A 419 -15.47 -25.48 5.15
N ASN A 420 -14.21 -25.95 5.15
CA ASN A 420 -13.57 -26.58 4.01
C ASN A 420 -13.44 -28.09 4.27
N GLN A 421 -13.67 -28.92 3.24
CA GLN A 421 -13.49 -30.36 3.32
C GLN A 421 -12.05 -30.75 2.96
N TYR A 422 -11.41 -31.60 3.77
CA TYR A 422 -10.05 -32.09 3.54
C TYR A 422 -10.00 -33.63 3.58
N PRO A 423 -9.57 -34.32 2.51
CA PRO A 423 -9.28 -33.77 1.18
C PRO A 423 -10.55 -33.17 0.51
N PRO A 424 -10.38 -32.13 -0.33
CA PRO A 424 -11.48 -31.57 -1.11
C PRO A 424 -11.96 -32.58 -2.17
N GLN A 425 -13.26 -32.54 -2.48
CA GLN A 425 -13.91 -33.52 -3.37
C GLN A 425 -13.25 -33.66 -4.75
N LYS A 426 -12.67 -32.58 -5.28
CA LYS A 426 -11.95 -32.60 -6.57
C LYS A 426 -10.71 -33.52 -6.58
N LEU A 427 -10.06 -33.75 -5.43
CA LEU A 427 -8.92 -34.66 -5.32
C LEU A 427 -9.33 -36.14 -5.18
N ASN A 428 -10.63 -36.46 -5.07
CA ASN A 428 -11.09 -37.84 -4.86
C ASN A 428 -10.53 -38.85 -5.87
N ASN A 429 -10.42 -38.47 -7.14
CA ASN A 429 -9.89 -39.36 -8.18
C ASN A 429 -8.37 -39.55 -8.05
N GLU A 430 -7.61 -38.48 -7.83
CA GLU A 430 -6.16 -38.53 -7.64
C GLU A 430 -5.79 -39.34 -6.39
N CYS A 431 -6.51 -39.13 -5.29
CA CYS A 431 -6.33 -39.89 -4.06
C CYS A 431 -6.65 -41.38 -4.25
N ARG A 432 -7.67 -41.74 -5.05
CA ARG A 432 -7.93 -43.16 -5.40
C ARG A 432 -6.78 -43.77 -6.20
N ARG A 433 -6.23 -43.07 -7.19
CA ARG A 433 -5.11 -43.57 -8.02
C ARG A 433 -3.82 -43.76 -7.21
N MET A 434 -3.57 -42.85 -6.27
CA MET A 434 -2.49 -42.99 -5.27
C MET A 434 -2.65 -44.21 -4.36
N HIS A 435 -3.88 -44.69 -4.12
CA HIS A 435 -4.14 -45.92 -3.35
C HIS A 435 -4.07 -47.20 -4.20
N THR A 436 -4.32 -47.15 -5.50
CA THR A 436 -4.25 -48.32 -6.39
C THR A 436 -2.85 -48.63 -6.92
N GLY A 437 -1.89 -47.72 -6.73
CA GLY A 437 -0.49 -47.96 -7.12
C GLY A 437 -0.25 -47.92 -8.63
N GLU A 438 -1.08 -47.21 -9.40
CA GLU A 438 -0.76 -46.87 -10.79
C GLU A 438 0.44 -45.89 -10.78
N ASP A 439 1.60 -46.32 -11.29
CA ASP A 439 2.82 -45.51 -11.25
C ASP A 439 2.65 -44.17 -11.97
N TYR A 440 2.96 -43.08 -11.26
CA TYR A 440 3.07 -41.73 -11.81
C TYR A 440 4.34 -41.63 -12.67
N LEU A 441 4.30 -42.21 -13.87
CA LEU A 441 5.35 -42.06 -14.87
C LEU A 441 5.25 -40.67 -15.52
N PHE A 442 5.79 -39.66 -14.84
CA PHE A 442 6.05 -38.36 -15.47
C PHE A 442 7.01 -38.57 -16.65
N THR A 443 6.51 -38.37 -17.87
CA THR A 443 7.36 -38.23 -19.06
C THR A 443 8.33 -37.08 -18.84
N PRO A 444 9.66 -37.31 -18.92
CA PRO A 444 10.62 -36.21 -18.78
C PRO A 444 10.50 -35.28 -19.98
N GLU A 445 10.33 -33.98 -19.73
CA GLU A 445 10.58 -32.98 -20.77
C GLU A 445 12.06 -33.03 -21.21
N PRO A 446 12.38 -32.72 -22.48
CA PRO A 446 13.75 -32.72 -22.96
C PRO A 446 14.59 -31.68 -22.20
N ARG A 447 15.80 -32.07 -21.78
CA ARG A 447 16.74 -31.12 -21.17
C ARG A 447 17.29 -30.17 -22.23
N GLU A 448 16.99 -28.88 -22.12
CA GLU A 448 17.88 -27.86 -22.68
C GLU A 448 19.15 -27.83 -21.83
N ILE A 449 20.24 -28.37 -22.39
CA ILE A 449 21.58 -28.27 -21.80
C ILE A 449 22.22 -27.01 -22.36
N ALA A 450 22.26 -25.94 -21.56
CA ALA A 450 23.18 -24.84 -21.81
C ALA A 450 24.61 -25.37 -21.70
N LEU A 451 25.36 -25.31 -22.80
CA LEU A 451 26.78 -25.67 -22.83
C LEU A 451 27.60 -24.46 -22.35
N GLU A 452 28.09 -24.52 -21.11
CA GLU A 452 29.27 -23.75 -20.72
C GLU A 452 30.53 -24.48 -21.18
N GLU A 453 31.41 -23.75 -21.86
CA GLU A 453 32.70 -24.27 -22.32
C GLU A 453 33.63 -24.53 -21.12
N ASN A 454 34.24 -25.73 -21.02
CA ASN A 454 35.70 -25.84 -21.13
C ASN A 454 36.28 -27.27 -21.00
N SER A 455 37.50 -27.38 -21.57
CA SER A 455 38.54 -28.41 -21.39
C SER A 455 38.44 -29.74 -22.17
N PHE A 456 39.52 -29.97 -22.92
CA PHE A 456 39.85 -31.14 -23.75
C PHE A 456 40.13 -32.41 -22.94
N THR A 457 39.81 -33.60 -23.50
CA THR A 457 40.81 -34.63 -23.91
C THR A 457 40.14 -35.89 -24.50
N GLY A 458 40.79 -36.56 -25.47
CA GLY A 458 40.69 -38.03 -25.60
C GLY A 458 39.71 -38.70 -26.60
N GLN A 459 39.91 -38.48 -27.90
CA GLN A 459 40.10 -39.51 -28.96
C GLN A 459 39.14 -40.74 -29.13
N GLU A 460 38.56 -40.82 -30.35
CA GLU A 460 38.12 -42.00 -31.15
C GLU A 460 37.07 -43.02 -30.63
N LEU A 461 35.93 -43.18 -31.35
CA LEU A 461 35.71 -44.34 -32.27
C LEU A 461 34.34 -44.35 -33.03
N SER A 462 34.43 -44.50 -34.35
CA SER A 462 33.54 -45.19 -35.33
C SER A 462 31.99 -45.17 -35.26
N ALA A 463 31.41 -44.80 -36.40
CA ALA A 463 29.97 -44.85 -36.79
C ALA A 463 29.32 -46.25 -36.86
N GLY A 464 27.96 -46.31 -36.85
CA GLY A 464 27.20 -47.56 -37.09
C GLY A 464 25.65 -47.47 -37.22
N ARG A 465 25.17 -47.23 -38.45
CA ARG A 465 23.84 -47.58 -39.04
C ARG A 465 22.55 -47.79 -38.18
N VAL A 466 21.61 -46.87 -38.42
CA VAL A 466 20.15 -47.02 -38.72
C VAL A 466 19.58 -48.43 -38.98
N SER A 467 18.41 -48.75 -38.38
CA SER A 467 17.20 -49.25 -39.09
C SER A 467 15.90 -49.14 -38.25
N PRO A 468 14.71 -49.00 -38.87
CA PRO A 468 13.48 -48.55 -38.20
C PRO A 468 12.40 -49.63 -38.02
N LEU A 469 11.34 -49.33 -37.28
CA LEU A 469 10.05 -50.04 -37.35
C LEU A 469 8.88 -49.05 -37.52
N VAL A 470 7.94 -49.44 -38.37
CA VAL A 470 6.83 -48.63 -38.90
C VAL A 470 5.53 -48.96 -38.15
N LEU A 471 4.67 -47.96 -37.95
CA LEU A 471 3.31 -48.10 -37.44
C LEU A 471 2.35 -48.51 -38.56
N GLU A 472 1.44 -49.45 -38.28
CA GLU A 472 0.22 -49.66 -39.08
C GLU A 472 -0.91 -48.75 -38.57
N ASP A 473 -1.76 -48.30 -39.49
CA ASP A 473 -2.81 -47.29 -39.29
C ASP A 473 -4.20 -47.82 -39.69
N SER A 474 -5.21 -47.42 -38.92
CA SER A 474 -6.67 -47.49 -39.16
C SER A 474 -7.35 -47.05 -37.85
N GLY A 475 -8.17 -45.99 -37.76
CA GLY A 475 -9.09 -45.39 -38.74
C GLY A 475 -10.43 -46.12 -38.68
N SER A 476 -11.60 -45.54 -38.35
CA SER A 476 -12.02 -44.15 -38.02
C SER A 476 -13.42 -44.24 -37.31
N ASP A 477 -14.13 -43.22 -36.81
CA ASP A 477 -14.01 -41.74 -36.81
C ASP A 477 -14.93 -41.11 -35.70
N HIS A 478 -14.98 -39.77 -35.63
CA HIS A 478 -16.04 -38.88 -35.14
C HIS A 478 -16.33 -38.78 -33.63
N LEU A 479 -15.66 -37.80 -32.99
CA LEU A 479 -16.25 -36.96 -31.92
C LEU A 479 -16.09 -35.47 -32.27
N VAL A 480 -17.14 -34.69 -32.03
CA VAL A 480 -17.16 -33.24 -32.28
C VAL A 480 -16.34 -32.53 -31.20
N TYR A 481 -15.30 -31.80 -31.61
CA TYR A 481 -14.45 -31.02 -30.73
C TYR A 481 -15.02 -29.60 -30.54
N ILE A 482 -15.32 -29.22 -29.30
CA ILE A 482 -15.58 -27.82 -28.93
C ILE A 482 -14.24 -27.23 -28.43
N PRO A 483 -13.59 -26.32 -29.18
CA PRO A 483 -12.37 -25.69 -28.71
C PRO A 483 -12.69 -24.60 -27.67
N TYR A 484 -12.19 -24.78 -26.45
CA TYR A 484 -12.07 -23.67 -25.50
C TYR A 484 -10.99 -22.69 -26.00
N HIS A 485 -11.42 -21.58 -26.60
CA HIS A 485 -10.52 -20.46 -26.88
C HIS A 485 -10.24 -19.67 -25.60
N VAL A 486 -9.04 -19.85 -25.04
CA VAL A 486 -8.44 -18.84 -24.14
C VAL A 486 -7.82 -17.76 -25.03
N MET A 487 -8.37 -16.54 -25.00
CA MET A 487 -7.72 -15.39 -25.64
C MET A 487 -6.51 -14.95 -24.79
N MET A 488 -5.31 -15.14 -25.34
CA MET A 488 -4.12 -14.43 -24.88
C MET A 488 -4.22 -12.95 -25.25
N PRO A 489 -3.74 -12.00 -24.42
CA PRO A 489 -3.42 -10.66 -24.88
C PRO A 489 -2.32 -10.73 -25.95
N GLN A 490 -2.44 -9.93 -27.00
CA GLN A 490 -1.44 -9.90 -28.07
C GLN A 490 -0.14 -9.23 -27.61
N GLU A 491 0.97 -9.94 -27.68
CA GLU A 491 2.30 -9.32 -27.67
C GLU A 491 2.47 -8.50 -28.96
N LEU A 492 2.59 -7.18 -28.82
CA LEU A 492 2.87 -6.31 -29.96
C LEU A 492 4.38 -6.30 -30.23
N MET A 493 4.87 -7.30 -30.95
CA MET A 493 6.26 -7.36 -31.40
C MET A 493 6.53 -6.29 -32.48
N THR A 494 7.04 -5.12 -32.08
CA THR A 494 7.78 -4.24 -32.99
C THR A 494 9.24 -4.68 -33.04
N LYS A 495 9.68 -5.16 -34.21
CA LYS A 495 11.09 -5.47 -34.48
C LYS A 495 11.95 -4.21 -34.31
N TYR A 496 13.07 -4.34 -33.60
CA TYR A 496 14.18 -3.40 -33.72
C TYR A 496 15.03 -3.80 -34.92
N GLU A 497 15.25 -2.87 -35.85
CA GLU A 497 16.41 -2.88 -36.74
C GLU A 497 17.54 -2.09 -36.07
N GLU A 498 18.77 -2.59 -36.15
CA GLU A 498 19.95 -1.91 -35.63
C GLU A 498 20.38 -0.78 -36.58
N VAL A 499 20.41 0.47 -36.10
CA VAL A 499 21.16 1.55 -36.76
C VAL A 499 21.90 2.39 -35.71
N GLN A 500 23.17 2.63 -36.03
CA GLN A 500 24.26 3.31 -35.32
C GLN A 500 23.97 4.67 -34.64
N ASP A 501 24.91 5.00 -33.74
CA ASP A 501 25.05 6.25 -32.99
C ASP A 501 24.95 7.55 -33.80
N SER A 502 24.32 8.56 -33.19
CA SER A 502 24.84 9.94 -33.21
C SER A 502 24.33 10.73 -32.00
N GLU A 503 25.15 11.65 -31.49
CA GLU A 503 24.85 12.54 -30.36
C GLU A 503 23.83 13.67 -30.71
N GLU A 504 23.64 14.60 -29.77
CA GLU A 504 22.85 15.85 -29.85
C GLU A 504 21.31 15.76 -29.74
N ILE A 505 20.80 15.84 -28.51
CA ILE A 505 19.63 16.69 -28.21
C ILE A 505 19.93 17.55 -26.97
N ALA A 506 20.37 18.78 -27.22
CA ALA A 506 20.34 19.87 -26.25
C ALA A 506 19.28 20.92 -26.66
N SER A 507 18.80 21.67 -25.66
CA SER A 507 18.10 22.95 -25.84
C SER A 507 16.71 22.94 -26.50
N LEU A 508 15.67 22.91 -25.67
CA LEU A 508 14.38 23.56 -25.95
C LEU A 508 13.99 24.47 -24.78
N THR A 509 14.64 25.62 -24.69
CA THR A 509 14.21 26.78 -23.88
C THR A 509 13.31 27.68 -24.72
N SER A 510 12.10 27.96 -24.24
CA SER A 510 11.17 28.88 -24.91
C SER A 510 11.41 30.33 -24.48
N VAL A 511 11.86 31.19 -25.40
CA VAL A 511 11.72 32.65 -25.27
C VAL A 511 11.34 33.23 -26.63
N TYR A 512 10.16 33.82 -26.72
CA TYR A 512 9.78 34.72 -27.82
C TYR A 512 10.08 36.18 -27.42
N PRO A 513 10.72 36.97 -28.29
CA PRO A 513 10.59 38.41 -28.26
C PRO A 513 9.79 38.94 -29.47
N PHE A 514 9.04 40.00 -29.21
CA PHE A 514 8.21 40.75 -30.15
C PHE A 514 9.07 41.69 -31.03
N THR A 515 8.77 41.83 -32.33
CA THR A 515 8.69 43.12 -33.06
C THR A 515 8.44 42.95 -34.58
N LYS A 516 7.84 43.96 -35.22
CA LYS A 516 7.41 44.00 -36.63
C LYS A 516 8.38 44.82 -37.51
N LYS A 517 8.63 44.33 -38.74
CA LYS A 517 9.09 44.99 -40.01
C LYS A 517 10.12 44.09 -40.72
N SER A 518 10.23 44.01 -42.04
CA SER A 518 9.48 44.67 -43.13
C SER A 518 9.56 43.85 -44.43
N ASP A 519 8.69 44.19 -45.38
CA ASP A 519 8.45 43.58 -46.68
C ASP A 519 9.68 43.44 -47.60
N LEU A 520 9.66 42.46 -48.50
CA LEU A 520 9.91 42.72 -49.93
C LEU A 520 9.42 41.60 -50.88
N SER A 521 8.30 41.81 -51.57
CA SER A 521 8.06 41.21 -52.89
C SER A 521 7.22 42.16 -53.76
N TYR A 522 7.74 42.45 -54.96
CA TYR A 522 7.14 43.35 -55.95
C TYR A 522 5.84 42.80 -56.53
N SER A 523 4.82 43.66 -56.75
CA SER A 523 4.43 44.11 -58.11
C SER A 523 3.22 45.08 -58.08
N VAL A 524 2.98 45.77 -59.20
CA VAL A 524 2.25 47.05 -59.30
C VAL A 524 0.87 46.92 -59.94
N ALA A 525 -0.16 47.50 -59.29
CA ALA A 525 -1.38 48.16 -59.80
C ALA A 525 -2.34 48.34 -58.60
N GLY A 526 -3.19 49.35 -58.45
CA GLY A 526 -3.69 50.39 -59.35
C GLY A 526 -5.17 50.63 -59.01
N ASP A 527 -5.58 51.88 -58.81
CA ASP A 527 -6.95 52.39 -58.56
C ASP A 527 -7.76 52.00 -57.30
N GLU A 528 -7.88 53.01 -56.43
CA GLU A 528 -9.13 53.67 -56.04
C GLU A 528 -10.37 52.93 -55.45
N ASN A 529 -10.66 53.36 -54.21
CA ASN A 529 -11.96 53.86 -53.71
C ASN A 529 -13.11 52.93 -53.26
N HIS A 530 -13.34 53.00 -51.94
CA HIS A 530 -14.64 53.15 -51.26
C HIS A 530 -15.70 52.02 -51.31
N GLY A 531 -15.90 51.32 -50.18
CA GLY A 531 -16.95 50.28 -50.07
C GLY A 531 -17.21 49.69 -48.67
N ARG A 532 -17.37 50.54 -47.64
CA ARG A 532 -17.75 50.23 -46.23
C ARG A 532 -18.63 48.97 -46.03
N LYS A 533 -18.21 48.07 -45.13
CA LYS A 533 -19.10 47.30 -44.24
C LYS A 533 -18.39 46.94 -42.93
N GLU A 534 -19.15 46.97 -41.84
CA GLU A 534 -18.70 46.74 -40.47
C GLU A 534 -18.69 45.24 -40.15
N GLU A 535 -17.74 44.79 -39.31
CA GLU A 535 -17.95 43.61 -38.47
C GLU A 535 -17.38 43.87 -37.07
N VAL A 536 -18.12 43.44 -36.05
CA VAL A 536 -17.97 43.86 -34.65
C VAL A 536 -17.03 42.89 -33.93
N GLY A 537 -16.09 43.44 -33.16
CA GLY A 537 -15.15 42.64 -32.37
C GLY A 537 -15.80 42.02 -31.12
N LEU A 538 -15.43 40.76 -30.84
CA LEU A 538 -15.66 40.11 -29.55
C LEU A 538 -14.36 39.46 -29.07
N THR A 539 -13.57 40.21 -28.29
CA THR A 539 -12.51 39.64 -27.45
C THR A 539 -13.13 39.06 -26.18
N TYR A 540 -13.10 37.74 -26.02
CA TYR A 540 -13.41 37.07 -24.77
C TYR A 540 -12.11 36.68 -24.06
N GLN A 541 -11.75 37.41 -23.00
CA GLN A 541 -10.66 37.06 -22.10
C GLN A 541 -11.24 36.17 -20.97
N PRO A 542 -10.72 34.96 -20.71
CA PRO A 542 -11.02 34.25 -19.47
C PRO A 542 -10.40 35.01 -18.30
N GLY A 543 -11.20 35.37 -17.29
CA GLY A 543 -10.75 36.26 -16.21
C GLY A 543 -9.67 35.66 -15.31
N ASP A 544 -8.67 36.48 -14.97
CA ASP A 544 -7.47 36.10 -14.20
C ASP A 544 -7.75 35.49 -12.81
N ALA A 545 -8.95 35.72 -12.26
CA ALA A 545 -9.39 35.17 -10.97
C ALA A 545 -9.32 33.63 -10.89
N ALA A 546 -9.46 32.93 -12.03
CA ALA A 546 -9.40 31.47 -12.07
C ALA A 546 -7.98 30.89 -11.87
N LEU A 547 -6.92 31.70 -12.03
CA LEU A 547 -5.53 31.22 -11.91
C LEU A 547 -4.98 31.29 -10.48
N GLN A 548 -5.55 32.13 -9.62
CA GLN A 548 -5.08 32.35 -8.25
C GLN A 548 -5.21 31.09 -7.36
N GLU A 549 -6.12 30.16 -7.70
CA GLU A 549 -6.33 28.92 -6.94
C GLU A 549 -5.20 27.89 -7.05
N TYR A 550 -4.33 28.01 -8.07
CA TYR A 550 -3.35 26.97 -8.42
C TYR A 550 -1.94 27.22 -7.86
N TYR A 551 -1.63 28.45 -7.46
CA TYR A 551 -0.31 28.82 -6.95
C TYR A 551 -0.13 28.43 -5.49
N MET A 552 1.13 28.28 -5.06
CA MET A 552 1.48 27.73 -3.75
C MET A 552 2.52 28.54 -2.97
N ASP A 553 2.41 28.45 -1.64
CA ASP A 553 3.44 28.88 -0.69
C ASP A 553 4.12 27.65 -0.14
N VAL A 554 5.45 27.58 -0.29
CA VAL A 554 6.24 26.38 -0.05
C VAL A 554 7.36 26.69 0.93
N ALA A 555 7.50 25.88 1.98
CA ALA A 555 8.68 25.90 2.86
C ALA A 555 9.48 24.60 2.71
N PHE A 556 10.78 24.70 2.47
CA PHE A 556 11.71 23.58 2.60
C PHE A 556 12.37 23.63 3.97
N LEU A 557 12.27 22.55 4.74
CA LEU A 557 12.85 22.40 6.07
C LEU A 557 13.93 21.30 6.01
N ILE A 558 15.19 21.72 6.01
CA ILE A 558 16.36 20.88 5.70
C ILE A 558 17.10 20.47 6.98
N ASP A 559 17.30 19.17 7.17
CA ASP A 559 18.14 18.64 8.24
C ASP A 559 19.61 19.02 8.02
N ALA A 560 20.14 19.86 8.91
CA ALA A 560 21.54 20.27 8.92
C ALA A 560 22.29 19.72 10.16
N SER A 561 21.77 18.67 10.80
CA SER A 561 22.31 18.07 12.03
C SER A 561 23.65 17.37 11.84
N HIS A 562 24.28 17.01 12.96
CA HIS A 562 25.50 16.20 12.97
C HIS A 562 25.35 14.81 12.33
N ARG A 563 24.11 14.32 12.11
CA ARG A 563 23.84 12.98 11.56
C ARG A 563 23.98 12.91 10.04
N VAL A 564 23.85 14.03 9.34
CA VAL A 564 24.09 14.11 7.90
C VAL A 564 25.61 14.10 7.66
N GLY A 565 26.12 13.29 6.73
CA GLY A 565 27.50 13.44 6.25
C GLY A 565 27.73 14.82 5.62
N ASN A 566 28.99 15.26 5.52
CA ASN A 566 29.26 16.53 4.84
C ASN A 566 29.02 16.44 3.32
N ASP A 567 29.39 15.31 2.71
CA ASP A 567 29.15 15.02 1.29
C ASP A 567 27.66 14.79 1.02
N ASP A 568 27.01 14.00 1.88
CA ASP A 568 25.55 13.82 1.94
C ASP A 568 24.80 15.16 1.93
N PHE A 569 25.23 16.13 2.75
CA PHE A 569 24.65 17.47 2.79
C PHE A 569 24.87 18.25 1.49
N GLN A 570 26.00 18.08 0.79
CA GLN A 570 26.18 18.68 -0.54
C GLN A 570 25.23 18.07 -1.58
N GLU A 571 24.96 16.76 -1.52
CA GLU A 571 24.00 16.10 -2.40
C GLU A 571 22.56 16.56 -2.11
N VAL A 572 22.17 16.74 -0.84
CA VAL A 572 20.88 17.34 -0.44
C VAL A 572 20.75 18.80 -0.91
N LYS A 573 21.84 19.58 -0.82
CA LYS A 573 21.92 20.96 -1.33
C LYS A 573 21.76 21.01 -2.86
N ALA A 574 22.43 20.11 -3.59
CA ALA A 574 22.28 19.99 -5.05
C ALA A 574 20.85 19.58 -5.44
N PHE A 575 20.27 18.63 -4.72
CA PHE A 575 18.87 18.20 -4.86
C PHE A 575 17.89 19.39 -4.72
N LEU A 576 18.01 20.17 -3.63
CA LEU A 576 17.15 21.34 -3.39
C LEU A 576 17.26 22.36 -4.54
N ILE A 577 18.49 22.65 -4.99
CA ILE A 577 18.74 23.55 -6.13
C ILE A 577 18.05 23.07 -7.40
N SER A 578 18.08 21.76 -7.71
CA SER A 578 17.37 21.20 -8.88
C SER A 578 15.84 21.26 -8.74
N VAL A 579 15.31 21.07 -7.54
CA VAL A 579 13.86 21.10 -7.28
C VAL A 579 13.24 22.49 -7.49
N LEU A 580 14.01 23.57 -7.29
CA LEU A 580 13.54 24.94 -7.51
C LEU A 580 13.10 25.23 -8.96
N ASP A 581 13.59 24.48 -9.96
CA ASP A 581 13.20 24.67 -11.37
C ASP A 581 11.73 24.31 -11.67
N TYR A 582 11.03 23.66 -10.74
CA TYR A 582 9.62 23.31 -10.90
C TYR A 582 8.65 24.37 -10.40
N PHE A 583 9.13 25.41 -9.69
CA PHE A 583 8.31 26.48 -9.13
C PHE A 583 8.28 27.72 -10.05
N HIS A 584 7.10 28.31 -10.23
CA HIS A 584 6.88 29.49 -11.07
C HIS A 584 6.91 30.74 -10.19
N ILE A 585 8.09 31.12 -9.71
CA ILE A 585 8.24 32.14 -8.64
C ILE A 585 7.55 33.47 -8.98
N ALA A 586 6.87 34.04 -7.97
CA ALA A 586 6.14 35.30 -8.07
C ALA A 586 7.08 36.49 -8.37
N PRO A 587 6.75 37.36 -9.35
CA PRO A 587 7.61 38.49 -9.75
C PRO A 587 7.63 39.61 -8.70
N ASP A 588 6.58 39.72 -7.89
CA ASP A 588 6.53 40.53 -6.67
C ASP A 588 5.90 39.67 -5.55
N PRO A 589 6.70 39.02 -4.70
CA PRO A 589 6.20 38.16 -3.62
C PRO A 589 5.31 38.83 -2.57
N LEU A 590 5.37 40.16 -2.43
CA LEU A 590 4.59 40.91 -1.43
C LEU A 590 3.19 41.24 -1.96
N THR A 591 3.08 41.60 -3.24
CA THR A 591 1.81 42.09 -3.82
C THR A 591 1.17 41.16 -4.85
N SER A 592 1.94 40.27 -5.48
CA SER A 592 1.43 39.44 -6.59
C SER A 592 0.61 38.24 -6.11
N THR A 593 -0.64 38.19 -6.57
CA THR A 593 -1.52 37.01 -6.44
C THR A 593 -1.11 35.85 -7.35
N LEU A 594 -0.19 36.08 -8.30
CA LEU A 594 0.28 35.10 -9.29
C LEU A 594 1.71 34.64 -8.99
N GLY A 595 2.03 33.42 -9.40
CA GLY A 595 3.32 32.77 -9.15
C GLY A 595 3.39 32.10 -7.77
N ASP A 596 4.38 31.26 -7.55
CA ASP A 596 4.64 30.56 -6.28
C ASP A 596 5.58 31.38 -5.38
N ARG A 597 5.59 31.10 -4.06
CA ARG A 597 6.60 31.61 -3.13
C ARG A 597 7.29 30.42 -2.47
N VAL A 598 8.61 30.53 -2.26
CA VAL A 598 9.43 29.47 -1.68
C VAL A 598 10.32 30.06 -0.59
N ALA A 599 10.25 29.49 0.61
CA ALA A 599 11.14 29.70 1.73
C ALA A 599 12.05 28.49 1.93
N VAL A 600 13.25 28.71 2.47
CA VAL A 600 14.19 27.64 2.84
C VAL A 600 14.70 27.88 4.26
N LEU A 601 14.66 26.83 5.08
CA LEU A 601 15.11 26.81 6.46
C LEU A 601 16.02 25.60 6.70
N SER A 602 17.09 25.82 7.45
CA SER A 602 18.00 24.78 7.94
C SER A 602 17.74 24.56 9.42
N TYR A 603 17.44 23.33 9.86
CA TYR A 603 17.21 23.02 11.27
C TYR A 603 18.34 22.20 11.89
N SER A 604 18.36 22.15 13.22
CA SER A 604 19.46 21.65 14.06
C SER A 604 20.64 22.65 14.21
N PRO A 605 20.41 23.90 14.64
CA PRO A 605 21.49 24.80 15.06
C PRO A 605 22.27 24.23 16.26
N PRO A 606 23.60 24.47 16.33
CA PRO A 606 24.42 23.96 17.44
C PRO A 606 24.04 24.68 18.74
N GLY A 607 23.87 23.91 19.82
CA GLY A 607 23.50 24.43 21.15
C GLY A 607 22.01 24.34 21.48
N TYR A 608 21.13 24.32 20.47
CA TYR A 608 19.68 24.44 20.68
C TYR A 608 19.11 23.35 21.61
N MET A 609 18.35 23.81 22.61
CA MET A 609 17.50 22.98 23.45
C MET A 609 16.11 23.61 23.59
N PRO A 610 15.04 22.82 23.78
CA PRO A 610 13.71 23.35 24.07
C PRO A 610 13.72 24.28 25.29
N ASN A 611 13.05 25.43 25.17
CA ASN A 611 13.01 26.53 26.15
C ASN A 611 14.30 27.37 26.28
N ALA A 612 15.31 27.18 25.41
CA ALA A 612 16.38 28.16 25.25
C ALA A 612 15.86 29.42 24.52
N GLU A 613 16.62 30.53 24.61
CA GLU A 613 16.37 31.75 23.81
C GLU A 613 16.78 31.59 22.33
N GLU A 614 17.44 30.49 21.99
CA GLU A 614 17.94 30.18 20.65
C GLU A 614 16.81 29.66 19.74
N CYS A 615 16.78 30.11 18.48
CA CYS A 615 15.81 29.62 17.50
C CYS A 615 16.10 28.16 17.10
N PRO A 616 15.09 27.29 16.88
CA PRO A 616 15.26 25.89 16.46
C PRO A 616 15.72 25.72 15.00
N VAL A 617 15.72 26.82 14.25
CA VAL A 617 16.02 26.88 12.81
C VAL A 617 16.86 28.10 12.50
N TYR A 618 17.63 28.01 11.41
CA TYR A 618 18.20 29.13 10.69
C TYR A 618 17.38 29.35 9.42
N LEU A 619 16.91 30.59 9.22
CA LEU A 619 16.14 30.99 8.06
C LEU A 619 17.12 31.43 6.96
N GLU A 620 17.24 30.67 5.88
CA GLU A 620 18.09 31.04 4.72
C GLU A 620 17.42 32.19 3.95
N PHE A 621 16.11 32.05 3.71
CA PHE A 621 15.22 33.10 3.18
C PHE A 621 13.74 32.72 3.37
N ASP A 622 12.88 33.74 3.53
CA ASP A 622 11.43 33.58 3.68
C ASP A 622 10.67 33.55 2.34
N LEU A 623 9.34 33.49 2.42
CA LEU A 623 8.45 33.47 1.26
C LEU A 623 8.51 34.75 0.42
N VAL A 624 8.98 35.88 0.95
CA VAL A 624 8.92 37.20 0.30
C VAL A 624 10.28 37.77 -0.12
N THR A 625 11.38 37.15 0.31
CA THR A 625 12.76 37.60 0.10
C THR A 625 13.18 37.65 -1.38
N TYR A 626 12.78 36.67 -2.20
CA TYR A 626 13.26 36.51 -3.58
C TYR A 626 12.13 36.39 -4.62
N SER A 627 12.25 37.14 -5.70
CA SER A 627 11.31 37.15 -6.84
C SER A 627 11.80 36.37 -8.07
N SER A 628 12.93 35.65 -7.95
CA SER A 628 13.50 34.84 -9.05
C SER A 628 14.20 33.59 -8.55
N VAL A 629 13.95 32.46 -9.23
CA VAL A 629 14.64 31.17 -9.06
C VAL A 629 16.17 31.35 -9.11
N HIS A 630 16.67 32.24 -9.95
CA HIS A 630 18.11 32.49 -10.11
C HIS A 630 18.74 33.07 -8.83
N GLN A 631 18.03 33.95 -8.13
CA GLN A 631 18.50 34.53 -6.87
C GLN A 631 18.51 33.47 -5.76
N MET A 632 17.42 32.69 -5.65
CA MET A 632 17.31 31.57 -4.69
C MET A 632 18.44 30.56 -4.89
N LYS A 633 18.68 30.11 -6.13
CA LYS A 633 19.78 29.19 -6.47
C LYS A 633 21.15 29.76 -6.12
N HIS A 634 21.41 31.02 -6.48
CA HIS A 634 22.69 31.67 -6.18
C HIS A 634 22.91 31.82 -4.67
N HIS A 635 21.87 32.13 -3.90
CA HIS A 635 21.95 32.14 -2.43
C HIS A 635 22.31 30.74 -1.91
N LEU A 636 21.53 29.71 -2.24
CA LEU A 636 21.76 28.35 -1.74
C LEU A 636 23.16 27.82 -2.08
N GLN A 637 23.66 28.08 -3.29
CA GLN A 637 25.01 27.69 -3.71
C GLN A 637 26.09 28.27 -2.78
N ASN A 638 25.99 29.56 -2.43
CA ASN A 638 27.05 30.29 -1.73
C ASN A 638 26.89 30.34 -0.20
N SER A 639 25.66 30.26 0.33
CA SER A 639 25.34 30.58 1.73
C SER A 639 24.80 29.41 2.55
N LEU A 640 24.18 28.40 1.94
CA LEU A 640 23.65 27.24 2.67
C LEU A 640 24.80 26.42 3.27
N LEU A 641 24.82 26.33 4.61
CA LEU A 641 25.84 25.66 5.43
C LEU A 641 25.21 24.63 6.38
N LYS A 642 26.00 23.62 6.76
CA LYS A 642 25.61 22.60 7.72
C LYS A 642 25.81 23.10 9.16
N LEU A 643 24.83 22.88 10.03
CA LEU A 643 24.77 23.45 11.37
C LEU A 643 25.35 22.55 12.48
N ASN A 644 25.33 21.24 12.30
CA ASN A 644 25.87 20.22 13.22
C ASN A 644 25.24 20.15 14.64
N GLY A 645 24.05 20.74 14.86
CA GLY A 645 23.28 20.57 16.09
C GLY A 645 22.55 19.21 16.17
N ASP A 646 21.63 19.09 17.13
CA ASP A 646 20.77 17.92 17.33
C ASP A 646 19.36 18.11 16.74
N VAL A 647 18.66 17.01 16.48
CA VAL A 647 17.49 16.92 15.60
C VAL A 647 16.18 17.24 16.34
N PHE A 648 15.67 18.47 16.22
CA PHE A 648 14.39 18.92 16.82
C PHE A 648 13.35 19.30 15.74
N THR A 649 12.89 18.31 14.97
CA THR A 649 12.04 18.51 13.78
C THR A 649 10.68 19.12 14.10
N GLY A 650 10.09 18.82 15.25
CA GLY A 650 8.80 19.32 15.73
C GLY A 650 8.84 20.78 16.13
N HIS A 651 9.82 21.20 16.95
CA HIS A 651 10.05 22.62 17.24
C HIS A 651 10.41 23.40 15.96
N ALA A 652 11.16 22.80 15.04
CA ALA A 652 11.49 23.41 13.76
C ALA A 652 10.23 23.64 12.90
N LEU A 653 9.35 22.64 12.78
CA LEU A 653 8.06 22.75 12.11
C LEU A 653 7.15 23.80 12.77
N GLN A 654 7.11 23.84 14.11
CA GLN A 654 6.34 24.83 14.88
C GLN A 654 6.76 26.24 14.48
N TRP A 655 8.06 26.51 14.52
CA TRP A 655 8.63 27.81 14.18
C TRP A 655 8.32 28.18 12.72
N THR A 656 8.45 27.23 11.78
CA THR A 656 8.11 27.45 10.37
C THR A 656 6.65 27.87 10.18
N VAL A 657 5.69 27.18 10.81
CA VAL A 657 4.26 27.54 10.72
C VAL A 657 4.01 28.92 11.33
N ASP A 658 4.50 29.15 12.55
CA ASP A 658 4.20 30.36 13.33
C ASP A 658 4.87 31.63 12.78
N ASN A 659 6.04 31.52 12.14
CA ASN A 659 6.84 32.70 11.74
C ASN A 659 6.92 32.89 10.22
N VAL A 660 7.02 31.83 9.43
CA VAL A 660 7.11 31.96 7.95
C VAL A 660 5.73 32.11 7.33
N PHE A 661 4.79 31.24 7.68
CA PHE A 661 3.45 31.28 7.07
C PHE A 661 2.56 32.32 7.73
N VAL A 662 2.34 32.26 9.05
CA VAL A 662 1.44 33.19 9.75
C VAL A 662 1.90 34.66 9.64
N GLY A 663 3.21 34.90 9.49
CA GLY A 663 3.77 36.24 9.24
C GLY A 663 3.63 36.75 7.80
N THR A 664 3.24 35.91 6.83
CA THR A 664 3.20 36.30 5.40
C THR A 664 1.85 36.90 5.00
N PRO A 665 1.80 38.11 4.42
CA PRO A 665 0.56 38.68 3.91
C PRO A 665 0.04 37.91 2.69
N ASN A 666 -1.29 37.82 2.58
CA ASN A 666 -1.99 37.16 1.47
C ASN A 666 -1.45 35.73 1.22
N LEU A 667 -1.48 34.87 2.25
CA LEU A 667 -1.16 33.46 2.10
C LEU A 667 -1.94 32.83 0.95
N ARG A 668 -1.26 32.03 0.13
CA ARG A 668 -1.89 31.30 -0.97
C ARG A 668 -2.68 30.13 -0.44
N LYS A 669 -3.69 29.75 -1.24
CA LYS A 669 -4.57 28.61 -0.97
C LYS A 669 -3.74 27.36 -0.66
N ASN A 670 -2.79 27.01 -1.53
CA ASN A 670 -1.94 25.83 -1.41
C ASN A 670 -0.71 26.10 -0.52
N LYS A 671 -0.76 25.70 0.76
CA LYS A 671 0.34 25.76 1.74
C LYS A 671 1.05 24.41 1.86
N ILE A 672 2.34 24.37 1.54
CA ILE A 672 3.12 23.12 1.42
C ILE A 672 4.41 23.20 2.24
N ILE A 673 4.74 22.13 2.96
CA ILE A 673 5.98 22.01 3.73
C ILE A 673 6.71 20.75 3.28
N PHE A 674 7.90 20.88 2.70
CA PHE A 674 8.79 19.77 2.39
C PHE A 674 9.83 19.63 3.49
N VAL A 675 9.69 18.61 4.34
CA VAL A 675 10.68 18.25 5.36
C VAL A 675 11.65 17.24 4.78
N VAL A 676 12.93 17.54 4.89
CA VAL A 676 14.04 16.68 4.48
C VAL A 676 14.77 16.28 5.75
N SER A 677 14.71 14.98 6.12
CA SER A 677 15.08 14.48 7.46
C SER A 677 16.12 13.35 7.41
N ALA A 678 17.07 13.38 8.36
CA ALA A 678 18.18 12.44 8.50
C ALA A 678 18.00 11.40 9.61
N GLY A 679 16.76 11.18 10.08
CA GLY A 679 16.43 10.13 11.04
C GLY A 679 15.45 10.53 12.13
N GLU A 680 15.54 9.89 13.29
CA GLU A 680 14.64 10.14 14.43
C GLU A 680 14.82 11.53 15.04
N THR A 681 13.73 12.15 15.48
CA THR A 681 13.85 13.38 16.28
C THR A 681 14.25 13.08 17.73
N ASN A 682 14.81 14.08 18.42
CA ASN A 682 15.21 13.98 19.82
C ASN A 682 14.02 13.54 20.70
N PRO A 683 14.22 12.66 21.71
CA PRO A 683 13.14 12.21 22.60
C PRO A 683 12.32 13.32 23.27
N LEU A 684 12.90 14.50 23.51
CA LEU A 684 12.22 15.68 24.06
C LEU A 684 11.26 16.36 23.06
N ASP A 685 11.40 16.07 21.77
CA ASP A 685 10.65 16.69 20.67
C ASP A 685 9.42 15.86 20.24
N LYS A 686 9.38 14.55 20.53
CA LYS A 686 8.42 13.60 19.93
C LYS A 686 6.94 14.00 20.13
N GLU A 687 6.57 14.53 21.30
CA GLU A 687 5.20 15.00 21.56
C GLU A 687 4.91 16.36 20.90
N VAL A 688 5.93 17.22 20.73
CA VAL A 688 5.80 18.48 19.98
C VAL A 688 5.61 18.16 18.50
N LEU A 689 6.48 17.36 17.88
CA LEU A 689 6.35 16.89 16.50
C LEU A 689 4.93 16.41 16.21
N ARG A 690 4.43 15.47 17.02
CA ARG A 690 3.09 14.90 16.86
C ARG A 690 1.96 15.93 16.93
N ASN A 691 1.96 16.80 17.94
CA ASN A 691 0.91 17.81 18.12
C ASN A 691 0.95 18.92 17.06
N VAL A 692 2.15 19.31 16.65
CA VAL A 692 2.38 20.39 15.68
C VAL A 692 2.10 19.93 14.26
N SER A 693 2.52 18.73 13.88
CA SER A 693 2.14 18.12 12.60
C SER A 693 0.63 17.90 12.50
N LEU A 694 -0.04 17.54 13.60
CA LEU A 694 -1.50 17.46 13.64
C LEU A 694 -2.14 18.85 13.44
N ARG A 695 -1.69 19.87 14.19
CA ARG A 695 -2.17 21.26 14.07
C ARG A 695 -2.04 21.75 12.63
N ALA A 696 -0.85 21.66 12.04
CA ALA A 696 -0.60 22.09 10.67
C ALA A 696 -1.47 21.32 9.65
N LYS A 697 -1.62 20.00 9.78
CA LYS A 697 -2.52 19.24 8.89
C LYS A 697 -3.98 19.67 9.03
N CYS A 698 -4.44 20.00 10.23
CA CYS A 698 -5.79 20.50 10.46
C CYS A 698 -6.00 21.95 9.97
N GLU A 699 -4.99 22.80 10.04
CA GLU A 699 -4.96 24.15 9.44
C GLU A 699 -4.79 24.12 7.90
N GLY A 700 -4.88 22.95 7.26
CA GLY A 700 -4.85 22.78 5.81
C GLY A 700 -3.46 22.78 5.17
N TYR A 701 -2.38 22.63 5.92
CA TYR A 701 -1.04 22.45 5.34
C TYR A 701 -0.87 21.02 4.80
N SER A 702 -0.19 20.87 3.66
CA SER A 702 0.31 19.56 3.19
C SER A 702 1.80 19.42 3.50
N ILE A 703 2.11 18.47 4.37
CA ILE A 703 3.48 18.12 4.79
C ILE A 703 3.97 16.90 3.99
N PHE A 704 5.09 17.07 3.31
CA PHE A 704 5.85 16.06 2.59
C PHE A 704 7.13 15.75 3.35
N VAL A 705 7.54 14.49 3.37
CA VAL A 705 8.69 14.02 4.13
C VAL A 705 9.60 13.18 3.23
N PHE A 706 10.81 13.68 3.01
CA PHE A 706 11.91 12.95 2.39
C PHE A 706 12.85 12.50 3.51
N SER A 707 12.70 11.25 3.95
CA SER A 707 13.57 10.66 4.98
C SER A 707 14.75 9.97 4.31
N PHE A 708 15.96 10.16 4.83
CA PHE A 708 17.14 9.41 4.42
C PHE A 708 17.94 8.87 5.60
N GLY A 709 18.74 7.84 5.33
CA GLY A 709 19.70 7.28 6.28
C GLY A 709 19.22 6.00 6.99
N PRO A 710 20.14 5.31 7.68
CA PRO A 710 19.91 3.95 8.18
C PRO A 710 19.03 3.88 9.45
N THR A 711 18.84 5.00 10.15
CA THR A 711 18.15 5.06 11.45
C THR A 711 16.98 6.02 11.40
N HIS A 712 15.76 5.51 11.23
CA HIS A 712 14.53 6.29 11.23
C HIS A 712 13.43 5.55 12.01
N ASN A 713 12.51 6.32 12.60
CA ASN A 713 11.33 5.78 13.26
C ASN A 713 10.12 5.98 12.33
N GLU A 714 9.64 4.88 11.74
CA GLU A 714 8.45 4.85 10.87
C GLU A 714 7.30 5.67 11.46
N LYS A 715 7.03 5.52 12.77
CA LYS A 715 5.92 6.19 13.45
C LYS A 715 6.07 7.72 13.46
N GLU A 716 7.27 8.24 13.65
CA GLU A 716 7.52 9.69 13.63
C GLU A 716 7.31 10.27 12.23
N LEU A 717 7.74 9.53 11.20
CA LEU A 717 7.55 9.90 9.80
C LEU A 717 6.07 9.86 9.39
N GLU A 718 5.32 8.85 9.85
CA GLU A 718 3.86 8.75 9.66
C GLU A 718 3.07 9.85 10.42
N GLU A 719 3.53 10.22 11.62
CA GLU A 719 2.93 11.30 12.41
C GLU A 719 3.21 12.69 11.79
N LEU A 720 4.39 12.87 11.17
CA LEU A 720 4.78 14.10 10.48
C LEU A 720 4.10 14.28 9.10
N ALA A 721 4.18 13.28 8.22
CA ALA A 721 3.69 13.38 6.85
C ALA A 721 2.17 13.58 6.76
N SER A 722 1.69 14.17 5.67
CA SER A 722 0.27 14.20 5.31
C SER A 722 -0.17 12.91 4.63
N TYR A 723 -1.47 12.76 4.42
CA TYR A 723 -2.05 11.54 3.84
C TYR A 723 -2.54 11.78 2.40
N PRO A 724 -2.47 10.78 1.51
CA PRO A 724 -1.99 9.42 1.77
C PRO A 724 -0.45 9.32 1.78
N LEU A 725 0.09 8.46 2.64
CA LEU A 725 1.54 8.36 2.89
C LEU A 725 2.34 7.94 1.65
N ASP A 726 1.77 7.12 0.75
CA ASP A 726 2.42 6.71 -0.50
C ASP A 726 2.67 7.86 -1.50
N GLN A 727 2.12 9.05 -1.22
CA GLN A 727 2.34 10.29 -1.97
C GLN A 727 3.17 11.32 -1.19
N HIS A 728 3.14 11.26 0.14
CA HIS A 728 3.67 12.30 1.02
C HIS A 728 4.91 11.89 1.82
N LEU A 729 5.20 10.59 1.93
CA LEU A 729 6.36 10.05 2.64
C LEU A 729 7.20 9.20 1.69
N VAL A 730 8.43 9.64 1.42
CA VAL A 730 9.42 8.88 0.67
C VAL A 730 10.59 8.57 1.59
N GLN A 731 10.78 7.28 1.86
CA GLN A 731 11.90 6.77 2.65
C GLN A 731 13.00 6.28 1.71
N LEU A 732 14.17 6.91 1.78
CA LEU A 732 15.39 6.48 1.10
C LEU A 732 16.32 5.80 2.10
N GLY A 733 16.81 4.60 1.82
CA GLY A 733 17.71 3.89 2.74
C GLY A 733 19.08 4.57 2.88
N ARG A 734 19.54 5.29 1.85
CA ARG A 734 20.82 6.02 1.80
C ARG A 734 20.64 7.28 0.96
N ILE A 735 21.49 8.29 1.17
CA ILE A 735 21.62 9.38 0.21
C ILE A 735 22.46 8.85 -0.97
N HIS A 736 21.80 8.66 -2.11
CA HIS A 736 22.44 8.13 -3.31
C HIS A 736 21.89 8.84 -4.54
N LYS A 737 22.75 9.21 -5.49
CA LYS A 737 22.40 10.06 -6.65
C LYS A 737 21.18 9.56 -7.45
N PRO A 738 21.06 8.27 -7.79
CA PRO A 738 19.85 7.72 -8.42
C PRO A 738 18.55 7.98 -7.63
N ASP A 739 18.59 7.90 -6.30
CA ASP A 739 17.41 8.02 -5.44
C ASP A 739 16.98 9.49 -5.31
N LEU A 740 17.94 10.41 -5.17
CA LEU A 740 17.66 11.86 -5.26
C LEU A 740 17.13 12.26 -6.64
N ASN A 741 17.70 11.70 -7.71
CA ASN A 741 17.25 11.94 -9.09
C ASN A 741 15.84 11.37 -9.35
N TYR A 742 15.48 10.26 -8.69
CA TYR A 742 14.09 9.78 -8.64
C TYR A 742 13.17 10.80 -7.96
N ILE A 743 13.53 11.33 -6.78
CA ILE A 743 12.70 12.34 -6.09
C ILE A 743 12.54 13.62 -6.94
N ILE A 744 13.62 14.11 -7.58
CA ILE A 744 13.54 15.26 -8.50
C ILE A 744 12.49 15.00 -9.59
N LYS A 745 12.54 13.82 -10.23
CA LYS A 745 11.56 13.41 -11.25
C LYS A 745 10.14 13.20 -10.70
N PHE A 746 9.99 12.85 -9.42
CA PHE A 746 8.71 12.68 -8.73
C PHE A 746 8.06 14.02 -8.34
N ILE A 747 8.83 15.01 -7.89
CA ILE A 747 8.30 16.32 -7.48
C ILE A 747 7.68 17.07 -8.67
N LYS A 748 8.25 16.95 -9.88
CA LYS A 748 7.74 17.62 -11.09
C LYS A 748 6.25 17.33 -11.41
N PRO A 749 5.80 16.06 -11.58
CA PRO A 749 4.38 15.76 -11.80
C PRO A 749 3.54 16.06 -10.55
N PHE A 750 4.10 15.95 -9.35
CA PHE A 750 3.40 16.27 -8.11
C PHE A 750 3.02 17.77 -8.02
N VAL A 751 3.97 18.69 -8.25
CA VAL A 751 3.72 20.15 -8.32
C VAL A 751 2.71 20.47 -9.42
N HIS A 752 2.78 19.78 -10.57
CA HIS A 752 1.80 19.92 -11.65
C HIS A 752 0.38 19.47 -11.26
N LEU A 753 0.25 18.42 -10.45
CA LEU A 753 -1.04 17.92 -9.97
C LEU A 753 -1.70 18.87 -8.95
N ILE A 754 -0.93 19.49 -8.06
CA ILE A 754 -1.44 20.57 -7.19
C ILE A 754 -1.96 21.73 -8.05
N ARG A 755 -1.17 22.20 -9.02
CA ARG A 755 -1.54 23.28 -9.97
C ARG A 755 -2.72 22.96 -10.90
N ARG A 756 -3.34 21.78 -10.78
CA ARG A 756 -4.57 21.42 -11.48
C ARG A 756 -5.72 21.05 -10.54
N ASN A 757 -5.54 21.25 -9.23
CA ASN A 757 -6.45 20.79 -8.17
C ASN A 757 -6.71 19.26 -8.22
N LEU A 758 -5.77 18.49 -8.78
CA LEU A 758 -5.87 17.04 -8.99
C LEU A 758 -5.26 16.21 -7.84
N ILE A 759 -4.57 16.84 -6.89
CA ILE A 759 -4.25 16.28 -5.56
C ILE A 759 -5.03 17.05 -4.50
N PRO A 760 -6.12 16.49 -3.97
CA PRO A 760 -6.87 17.12 -2.88
C PRO A 760 -6.22 16.83 -1.52
N GLY A 761 -5.78 17.90 -0.88
CA GLY A 761 -5.38 17.91 0.53
C GLY A 761 -5.44 19.32 1.13
N VAL A 762 -5.03 20.33 0.36
CA VAL A 762 -5.04 21.72 0.81
C VAL A 762 -6.28 22.48 0.35
N TYR A 763 -7.32 22.58 1.18
CA TYR A 763 -8.38 23.61 1.14
C TYR A 763 -9.07 23.68 2.52
N GLU A 764 -9.53 24.85 3.01
CA GLU A 764 -10.54 24.96 4.07
C GLU A 764 -11.43 26.23 3.92
N ILE A 765 -12.71 26.05 4.28
CA ILE A 765 -13.84 26.95 4.66
C ILE A 765 -13.77 28.46 4.37
N GLU A 766 -14.78 28.94 3.64
CA GLU A 766 -15.30 30.32 3.73
C GLU A 766 -16.15 30.48 5.01
N THR A 767 -15.78 31.41 5.88
CA THR A 767 -16.55 31.75 7.08
C THR A 767 -17.65 32.76 6.74
N GLU A 768 -18.88 32.28 6.52
CA GLU A 768 -20.05 33.17 6.38
C GLU A 768 -20.36 33.86 7.70
N ASN A 769 -19.94 35.12 7.84
CA ASN A 769 -20.59 36.07 8.73
C ASN A 769 -21.98 36.40 8.17
N SER A 770 -22.98 36.41 9.05
CA SER A 770 -24.34 36.77 8.70
C SER A 770 -24.46 38.25 8.32
N GLU A 771 -25.09 38.56 7.18
CA GLU A 771 -26.16 39.56 7.10
C GLU A 771 -27.02 39.40 5.83
N LEU A 772 -28.15 40.09 5.79
CA LEU A 772 -29.35 39.76 5.01
C LEU A 772 -29.66 40.85 3.97
N SER A 773 -29.87 40.49 2.69
CA SER A 773 -30.90 41.13 1.83
C SER A 773 -31.08 40.49 0.43
N ASP A 774 -32.32 40.07 0.18
CA ASP A 774 -33.14 40.28 -1.02
C ASP A 774 -32.88 39.60 -2.38
N GLU A 775 -34.03 39.26 -2.99
CA GLU A 775 -34.24 38.55 -4.25
C GLU A 775 -34.00 39.45 -5.49
N VAL A 776 -33.61 38.85 -6.61
CA VAL A 776 -34.48 38.55 -7.78
C VAL A 776 -33.57 38.03 -8.91
N GLY A 777 -34.00 36.97 -9.59
CA GLY A 777 -33.15 36.24 -10.55
C GLY A 777 -33.32 36.63 -12.02
N SER A 778 -32.45 36.06 -12.85
CA SER A 778 -32.68 35.86 -14.29
C SER A 778 -32.00 34.56 -14.74
N GLN A 779 -32.76 33.67 -15.35
CA GLN A 779 -32.20 32.51 -16.04
C GLN A 779 -31.40 32.96 -17.26
N GLU A 780 -30.25 32.34 -17.52
CA GLU A 780 -29.81 32.13 -18.90
C GLU A 780 -29.10 30.78 -19.03
N GLN A 781 -29.71 29.89 -19.81
CA GLN A 781 -29.12 28.63 -20.21
C GLN A 781 -28.30 28.86 -21.48
N HIS A 782 -27.00 28.56 -21.46
CA HIS A 782 -26.26 28.33 -22.70
C HIS A 782 -25.64 26.93 -22.74
N PHE A 783 -26.13 26.16 -23.71
CA PHE A 783 -25.60 24.86 -24.09
C PHE A 783 -24.12 24.97 -24.49
N PHE A 784 -23.30 24.05 -24.00
CA PHE A 784 -22.16 23.56 -24.77
C PHE A 784 -22.48 22.15 -25.28
N ALA A 785 -22.74 22.06 -26.58
CA ALA A 785 -22.84 20.79 -27.27
C ALA A 785 -21.43 20.25 -27.53
N LEU A 786 -20.99 19.26 -26.76
CA LEU A 786 -19.97 18.33 -27.22
C LEU A 786 -20.69 17.22 -27.99
N GLY A 787 -20.43 17.15 -29.29
CA GLY A 787 -21.05 16.16 -30.18
C GLY A 787 -20.61 14.75 -29.81
N ASN A 788 -21.57 13.83 -29.74
CA ASN A 788 -21.30 12.40 -29.65
C ASN A 788 -20.50 11.96 -30.88
N ASN A 789 -19.36 11.28 -30.67
CA ASN A 789 -19.08 10.01 -31.33
C ASN A 789 -17.85 9.29 -30.74
N TYR A 790 -18.05 7.99 -30.49
CA TYR A 790 -17.07 6.96 -30.14
C TYR A 790 -16.35 7.01 -28.77
N ASN A 791 -16.46 5.85 -28.10
CA ASN A 791 -15.79 5.40 -26.89
C ASN A 791 -14.34 5.90 -26.71
N ASP A 792 -14.14 6.80 -25.73
CA ASP A 792 -13.02 6.66 -24.80
C ASP A 792 -13.35 7.34 -23.46
N SER A 793 -13.48 6.53 -22.40
CA SER A 793 -13.69 7.01 -21.02
C SER A 793 -12.70 6.39 -20.03
N GLY A 794 -11.56 5.86 -20.52
CA GLY A 794 -10.50 5.30 -19.68
C GLY A 794 -9.29 6.23 -19.49
N THR A 795 -8.95 7.02 -20.51
CA THR A 795 -7.59 7.53 -20.71
C THR A 795 -6.99 8.43 -19.63
N THR A 796 -7.79 9.21 -18.88
CA THR A 796 -7.22 10.11 -17.83
C THR A 796 -6.86 9.39 -16.53
N ALA A 797 -7.62 8.35 -16.15
CA ALA A 797 -7.26 7.49 -15.02
C ALA A 797 -6.16 6.51 -15.42
N ASP A 798 -6.25 5.95 -16.63
CA ASP A 798 -5.25 5.03 -17.17
C ASP A 798 -3.87 5.68 -17.32
N LEU A 799 -3.76 6.97 -17.69
CA LEU A 799 -2.46 7.67 -17.73
C LEU A 799 -1.75 7.72 -16.37
N ILE A 800 -2.49 7.96 -15.27
CA ILE A 800 -1.93 7.95 -13.91
C ILE A 800 -1.51 6.52 -13.53
N GLN A 801 -2.28 5.52 -13.95
CA GLN A 801 -2.00 4.11 -13.66
C GLN A 801 -0.85 3.54 -14.51
N MET A 802 -0.70 3.97 -15.78
CA MET A 802 0.40 3.61 -16.69
C MET A 802 1.72 4.24 -16.26
N LEU A 803 1.70 5.51 -15.85
CA LEU A 803 2.88 6.14 -15.25
C LEU A 803 3.31 5.38 -13.98
N TYR A 804 2.37 4.95 -13.14
CA TYR A 804 2.71 4.12 -11.97
C TYR A 804 3.24 2.72 -12.34
N SER A 805 2.71 2.06 -13.38
CA SER A 805 3.20 0.72 -13.77
C SER A 805 4.60 0.75 -14.38
N LEU A 806 4.95 1.82 -15.11
CA LEU A 806 6.27 1.97 -15.75
C LEU A 806 7.42 2.18 -14.75
N PHE A 807 7.14 2.71 -13.56
CA PHE A 807 8.18 3.03 -12.56
C PHE A 807 8.15 2.12 -11.31
N SER A 808 7.20 1.19 -11.19
CA SER A 808 7.12 0.25 -10.06
C SER A 808 8.07 -0.97 -10.18
N SER A 809 8.72 -1.19 -11.32
CA SER A 809 9.66 -2.30 -11.51
C SER A 809 11.09 -1.92 -11.14
N GLY A 810 11.46 -2.13 -9.88
CA GLY A 810 12.84 -1.92 -9.40
C GLY A 810 13.84 -2.84 -10.09
N LYS A 811 14.54 -2.33 -11.12
CA LYS A 811 15.67 -2.98 -11.79
C LYS A 811 16.69 -1.93 -12.24
N LEU A 812 17.70 -1.70 -11.41
CA LEU A 812 18.98 -1.14 -11.82
C LEU A 812 20.07 -1.76 -10.94
N ARG A 813 20.67 -2.83 -11.46
CA ARG A 813 21.77 -3.57 -10.83
C ARG A 813 22.98 -3.46 -11.75
N THR A 814 23.88 -2.53 -11.44
CA THR A 814 25.17 -2.40 -12.12
C THR A 814 26.29 -2.73 -11.14
N LYS A 815 27.21 -3.58 -11.59
CA LYS A 815 28.53 -3.81 -10.96
C LYS A 815 29.30 -2.47 -11.03
N ASP A 816 30.24 -2.15 -10.16
CA ASP A 816 31.57 -2.75 -10.16
C ASP A 816 32.41 -2.44 -8.90
N LYS A 817 33.38 -3.35 -8.69
CA LYS A 817 34.66 -3.31 -7.95
C LYS A 817 34.96 -2.21 -6.93
N GLU A 818 35.34 -2.68 -5.74
CA GLU A 818 36.20 -1.97 -4.80
C GLU A 818 37.59 -1.68 -5.40
N GLU A 819 38.14 -0.52 -5.10
CA GLU A 819 39.58 -0.37 -4.85
C GLU A 819 39.77 0.72 -3.80
N ALA A 820 40.44 0.38 -2.68
CA ALA A 820 40.58 1.26 -1.53
C ALA A 820 41.97 1.88 -1.51
N HIS A 821 42.04 3.22 -1.42
CA HIS A 821 43.26 3.92 -1.03
C HIS A 821 42.97 4.91 0.09
N SER A 822 43.67 4.70 1.20
CA SER A 822 43.67 5.51 2.41
C SER A 822 44.72 6.62 2.32
N GLU A 823 44.32 7.88 2.54
CA GLU A 823 45.25 8.94 2.91
C GLU A 823 44.78 9.63 4.20
N GLU A 824 45.63 9.58 5.23
CA GLU A 824 45.49 10.38 6.44
C GLU A 824 45.95 11.82 6.15
N ILE A 825 45.12 12.83 6.42
CA ILE A 825 45.59 14.21 6.57
C ILE A 825 45.07 14.78 7.89
N THR A 826 45.98 15.40 8.61
CA THR A 826 45.86 15.83 10.00
C THR A 826 44.91 17.01 10.22
N ALA A 827 44.17 16.96 11.32
CA ALA A 827 43.39 18.10 11.82
C ALA A 827 44.32 19.27 12.22
N ASN A 828 43.81 20.50 12.09
CA ASN A 828 44.45 21.68 12.65
C ASN A 828 43.38 22.65 13.17
N ASP A 829 43.21 22.68 14.49
CA ASP A 829 42.23 23.53 15.18
C ASP A 829 42.51 25.02 14.96
N LYS A 830 41.46 25.77 14.64
CA LYS A 830 41.42 27.23 14.85
C LYS A 830 40.10 27.66 15.47
N GLN A 831 40.11 27.62 16.80
CA GLN A 831 39.19 28.32 17.69
C GLN A 831 39.06 29.80 17.26
N ARG A 832 37.84 30.34 17.23
CA ARG A 832 37.63 31.79 17.10
C ARG A 832 36.39 32.24 17.87
N ASP A 833 36.54 33.39 18.52
CA ASP A 833 35.74 33.84 19.65
C ASP A 833 34.29 34.23 19.35
N GLU A 834 33.47 34.13 20.38
CA GLU A 834 32.06 34.53 20.44
C GLU A 834 31.85 36.03 20.13
N LYS A 835 30.88 36.33 19.27
CA LYS A 835 30.19 37.64 19.24
C LYS A 835 28.72 37.50 18.86
N GLY A 836 27.85 37.80 19.83
CA GLY A 836 26.46 38.26 19.69
C GLY A 836 25.63 37.75 18.50
N ASN A 837 24.79 36.75 18.75
CA ASN A 837 23.89 36.14 17.78
C ASN A 837 22.67 37.03 17.43
N PRO A 838 22.45 37.43 16.15
CA PRO A 838 21.25 38.12 15.68
C PRO A 838 20.24 37.18 14.97
N TRP A 839 19.95 35.99 15.54
CA TRP A 839 19.38 34.86 14.77
C TRP A 839 17.84 34.81 14.67
N CYS A 840 17.11 35.72 15.31
CA CYS A 840 15.65 35.60 15.47
C CYS A 840 14.85 36.87 15.08
N SER A 841 15.44 37.82 14.33
CA SER A 841 14.71 39.01 13.85
C SER A 841 14.31 38.89 12.37
N LEU A 842 13.03 38.64 12.11
CA LEU A 842 12.40 39.06 10.86
C LEU A 842 12.45 40.59 10.80
N GLN A 843 13.30 41.16 9.94
CA GLN A 843 13.25 42.60 9.66
C GLN A 843 12.02 42.87 8.78
N SER A 844 10.93 43.32 9.42
CA SER A 844 9.77 43.85 8.71
C SER A 844 10.19 45.03 7.82
N ILE A 845 9.85 44.94 6.53
CA ILE A 845 9.86 46.04 5.56
C ILE A 845 8.41 46.29 5.15
#